data_AF-Q8BM96-F1
#
_entry.id   AF-Q8BM96-F1
#
_cell.length_a   1.000
_cell.length_b   1.000
_cell.length_c   1.000
_cell.angle_alpha   90.00
_cell.angle_beta   90.00
_cell.angle_gamma   90.00
#
_symmetry.space_group_name_H-M   'P 1'
#
loop_
_entity.id
_entity.type
_entity.pdbx_description
1 polymer ?
#
loop_
_entity_poly.entity_id
_entity_poly.type
_entity_poly.pdbx_seq_one_letter_code
_entity_poly.pdbx_strand_id
1 'polypeptide(L)'
;MRSCRSCNVRVLVAIVCGLLTGIVLGLGIWRMVIRINRGIFVPVPSIPVQFCRNGGTWQNGRCICTEEWKGLRCTIANFCENSTDGEFTFGSIPVGRYGPSLQTCEPGTLNAGSPKATRLCNVSEFGNIELQNVTKGSCNINLQTLEIQINNQTASAENISREAQVLTADASKLTAQNITSATTVVGQIFGKANNESQAKKTAIATVSQILDASEDVFQKAAEMDNSKSFSNLIKQMENYSYSQGDQTVVEPNIAIQSVTRDDNSGPSVLFSVQKGSSNSLVSGRILINKTANGLNPDGQTELQILLNTGENRKSCGFMVYQNHKLFQSKTFTATSDFSQKIISSKINESEQQRQNKVSVEMVFNPTYDKRELRLHSYACVYWNFLINDWDTQGCQKTGNTTEFLRCNCSHTTNFAVLMSFKKDYKYPKSLDILSNIGCALSIAGLALTILFQILTRKIRKTSVTWVLVSLCSSMLIFNLLFVFGIENSNKNLKTSDSDINVKPENNKIPESDTIETPNPSCTAIAALLHYFLLVTFTWNGLSATQLYFLLIRTMKPLPRHFIIFISLVGWGVPAIIVGVTIGSIYALSGNKRYWELDYRQEEICWLAVPKDNDYARSPLLWSFIIPVTIILITNITIFVIITVKVLWKNNQNLTSTKKVSSLKKVFSTLSIAVVFGVTWILAYAMLISNDDIRIVFSYIFCLFNTTQGLQIFILYTVRTKVFQSEASKILKSLSSSFDRTKPMPSITPLKLRVRMYNMLRSLPSLNERFRLLEPSGMTEETSLS
;
A
#
# COMPACT_ATOMS: atom_id res chain seq x y z
N MET A 1 0.49 -72.43 -8.54
CA MET A 1 0.54 -70.94 -8.51
C MET A 1 0.74 -70.39 -9.92
N ARG A 2 -0.27 -69.72 -10.50
CA ARG A 2 -0.13 -68.57 -11.43
C ARG A 2 -1.52 -68.07 -11.85
N SER A 3 -2.29 -67.67 -10.83
CA SER A 3 -3.27 -66.59 -10.98
C SER A 3 -2.54 -65.29 -10.66
N CYS A 4 -2.15 -64.56 -11.69
CA CYS A 4 -2.00 -63.11 -11.66
C CYS A 4 -1.83 -62.68 -13.11
N ARG A 5 -2.96 -62.52 -13.82
CA ARG A 5 -3.00 -61.84 -15.11
C ARG A 5 -2.34 -60.48 -14.89
N SER A 6 -1.17 -60.30 -15.50
CA SER A 6 -0.45 -59.04 -15.61
C SER A 6 -1.45 -57.91 -15.89
N CYS A 7 -1.81 -57.16 -14.84
CA CYS A 7 -2.53 -55.92 -14.97
C CYS A 7 -1.61 -55.00 -15.78
N ASN A 8 -1.94 -54.78 -17.05
CA ASN A 8 -1.12 -53.97 -17.93
C ASN A 8 -1.14 -52.55 -17.35
N VAL A 9 -0.04 -52.15 -16.69
CA VAL A 9 0.10 -50.87 -15.98
C VAL A 9 -0.34 -49.68 -16.85
N ARG A 10 -0.19 -49.80 -18.18
CA ARG A 10 -0.66 -48.81 -19.16
C ARG A 10 -2.18 -48.63 -19.16
N VAL A 11 -2.96 -49.71 -19.03
CA VAL A 11 -4.43 -49.69 -19.00
C VAL A 11 -4.93 -49.14 -17.67
N LEU A 12 -4.34 -49.57 -16.55
CA LEU A 12 -4.71 -49.07 -15.22
C LEU A 12 -4.47 -47.56 -15.12
N VAL A 13 -3.32 -47.06 -15.58
CA VAL A 13 -3.00 -45.63 -15.58
C VAL A 13 -3.93 -44.85 -16.51
N ALA A 14 -4.23 -45.37 -17.71
CA ALA A 14 -5.18 -44.75 -18.63
C ALA A 14 -6.59 -44.59 -18.03
N ILE A 15 -7.08 -45.62 -17.33
CA ILE A 15 -8.37 -45.60 -16.64
C ILE A 15 -8.34 -44.59 -15.48
N VAL A 16 -7.30 -44.61 -14.64
CA VAL A 16 -7.16 -43.67 -13.52
C VAL A 16 -7.10 -42.23 -14.02
N CYS A 17 -6.30 -41.95 -15.05
CA CYS A 17 -6.23 -40.61 -15.64
C CYS A 17 -7.53 -40.18 -16.32
N GLY A 18 -8.18 -41.07 -17.06
CA GLY A 18 -9.48 -40.79 -17.69
C GLY A 18 -10.57 -40.47 -16.67
N LEU A 19 -10.63 -41.23 -15.57
CA LEU A 19 -11.56 -40.98 -14.47
C LEU A 19 -11.23 -39.69 -13.73
N LEU A 20 -9.96 -39.45 -13.37
CA LEU A 20 -9.57 -38.23 -12.65
C LEU A 20 -9.87 -36.98 -13.48
N THR A 21 -9.56 -37.02 -14.78
CA THR A 21 -9.86 -35.91 -15.70
C THR A 21 -11.34 -35.70 -15.92
N GLY A 22 -12.11 -36.79 -16.10
CA GLY A 22 -13.56 -36.72 -16.23
C GLY A 22 -14.24 -36.15 -14.98
N ILE A 23 -13.80 -36.57 -13.79
CA ILE A 23 -14.33 -36.06 -12.51
C ILE A 23 -13.97 -34.59 -12.30
N VAL A 24 -12.70 -34.21 -12.53
CA VAL A 24 -12.24 -32.82 -12.33
C VAL A 24 -12.88 -31.86 -13.33
N LEU A 25 -12.96 -32.24 -14.62
CA LEU A 25 -13.62 -31.44 -15.64
C LEU A 25 -15.14 -31.42 -15.44
N GLY A 26 -15.75 -32.54 -15.08
CA GLY A 26 -17.18 -32.63 -14.78
C GLY A 26 -17.59 -31.76 -13.60
N LEU A 27 -16.85 -31.81 -12.49
CA LEU A 27 -17.05 -30.94 -11.33
C LEU A 27 -16.77 -29.47 -11.67
N GLY A 28 -15.76 -29.20 -12.50
CA GLY A 28 -15.42 -27.86 -12.98
C GLY A 28 -16.53 -27.25 -13.82
N ILE A 29 -17.03 -27.97 -14.83
CA ILE A 29 -18.14 -27.56 -15.70
C ILE A 29 -19.44 -27.44 -14.88
N TRP A 30 -19.76 -28.40 -14.02
CA TRP A 30 -20.94 -28.35 -13.15
C TRP A 30 -20.93 -27.11 -12.25
N ARG A 31 -19.80 -26.77 -11.63
CA ARG A 31 -19.65 -25.52 -10.86
C ARG A 31 -19.79 -24.27 -11.75
N MET A 32 -19.23 -24.29 -12.95
CA MET A 32 -19.35 -23.20 -13.94
C MET A 32 -20.80 -22.97 -14.33
N VAL A 33 -21.55 -24.04 -14.66
CA VAL A 33 -22.98 -23.98 -15.02
C VAL A 33 -23.85 -23.53 -13.84
N ILE A 34 -23.59 -24.01 -12.62
CA ILE A 34 -24.28 -23.52 -11.41
C ILE A 34 -24.03 -22.03 -11.19
N ARG A 35 -22.80 -21.55 -11.46
CA ARG A 35 -22.45 -20.12 -11.30
C ARG A 35 -23.04 -19.25 -12.40
N ILE A 36 -23.06 -19.70 -13.66
CA ILE A 36 -23.74 -18.97 -14.74
C ILE A 36 -25.25 -18.86 -14.44
N ASN A 37 -25.88 -19.94 -13.97
CA ASN A 37 -27.30 -19.92 -13.59
C ASN A 37 -27.61 -19.09 -12.33
N ARG A 38 -26.61 -18.75 -11.51
CA ARG A 38 -26.78 -17.88 -10.32
C ARG A 38 -26.21 -16.47 -10.49
N GLY A 39 -25.67 -16.14 -11.64
CA GLY A 39 -24.77 -14.99 -11.80
C GLY A 39 -25.15 -14.06 -12.95
N ILE A 40 -26.43 -13.68 -13.09
CA ILE A 40 -26.75 -12.40 -13.72
C ILE A 40 -26.37 -11.33 -12.69
N PHE A 41 -25.08 -10.95 -12.65
CA PHE A 41 -24.66 -9.79 -11.89
C PHE A 41 -24.97 -8.55 -12.72
N VAL A 42 -26.03 -7.86 -12.34
CA VAL A 42 -26.37 -6.52 -12.79
C VAL A 42 -25.19 -5.59 -12.49
N PRO A 43 -24.66 -4.82 -13.47
CA PRO A 43 -23.66 -3.81 -13.18
C PRO A 43 -24.33 -2.66 -12.40
N VAL A 44 -23.86 -2.40 -11.18
CA VAL A 44 -24.26 -1.23 -10.37
C VAL A 44 -23.26 -0.09 -10.65
N PRO A 45 -23.73 1.16 -10.75
CA PRO A 45 -23.24 2.09 -11.77
C PRO A 45 -22.13 3.04 -11.31
N SER A 46 -21.48 3.58 -12.33
CA SER A 46 -20.90 4.92 -12.45
C SER A 46 -19.89 5.37 -11.40
N ILE A 47 -18.65 5.51 -11.89
CA ILE A 47 -17.67 6.54 -11.56
C ILE A 47 -18.35 7.70 -10.82
N PRO A 48 -17.98 8.02 -9.56
CA PRO A 48 -18.45 9.26 -8.97
C PRO A 48 -17.96 10.38 -9.89
N VAL A 49 -18.90 11.08 -10.53
CA VAL A 49 -18.69 12.38 -11.19
C VAL A 49 -17.69 13.13 -10.31
N GLN A 50 -16.53 13.51 -10.85
CA GLN A 50 -15.42 14.09 -10.11
C GLN A 50 -15.91 15.32 -9.34
N PHE A 51 -16.40 15.08 -8.12
CA PHE A 51 -17.24 16.02 -7.40
C PHE A 51 -16.38 17.17 -6.90
N CYS A 52 -15.16 16.83 -6.49
CA CYS A 52 -14.08 17.73 -6.15
C CYS A 52 -13.34 18.19 -7.41
N ARG A 53 -13.12 19.49 -7.54
CA ARG A 53 -12.38 20.11 -8.66
C ARG A 53 -10.95 20.47 -8.23
N ASN A 54 -10.14 20.94 -9.18
CA ASN A 54 -8.82 21.52 -8.93
C ASN A 54 -7.89 20.66 -8.06
N GLY A 55 -7.81 19.35 -8.34
CA GLY A 55 -6.97 18.42 -7.58
C GLY A 55 -7.54 17.97 -6.24
N GLY A 56 -8.74 18.41 -5.86
CA GLY A 56 -9.38 17.99 -4.61
C GLY A 56 -9.73 16.49 -4.60
N THR A 57 -9.63 15.85 -3.44
CA THR A 57 -9.95 14.44 -3.22
C THR A 57 -11.20 14.28 -2.37
N TRP A 58 -12.06 13.30 -2.69
CA TRP A 58 -13.27 13.03 -1.90
C TRP A 58 -12.95 12.07 -0.75
N GLN A 59 -13.04 12.56 0.49
CA GLN A 59 -12.81 11.78 1.71
C GLN A 59 -13.94 12.00 2.72
N ASN A 60 -14.46 10.93 3.32
CA ASN A 60 -15.45 10.97 4.41
C ASN A 60 -16.67 11.90 4.16
N GLY A 61 -17.19 11.95 2.93
CA GLY A 61 -18.39 12.75 2.60
C GLY A 61 -18.12 14.22 2.27
N ARG A 62 -16.86 14.63 2.11
CA ARG A 62 -16.46 16.00 1.73
C ARG A 62 -15.25 16.02 0.80
N CYS A 63 -15.01 17.16 0.15
CA CYS A 63 -13.77 17.41 -0.58
C CYS A 63 -12.66 17.92 0.34
N ILE A 64 -11.48 17.33 0.23
CA ILE A 64 -10.21 17.86 0.72
C ILE A 64 -9.53 18.57 -0.44
N CYS A 65 -9.23 19.85 -0.25
CA CYS A 65 -8.67 20.70 -1.30
C CYS A 65 -7.17 20.83 -1.14
N THR A 66 -6.47 21.04 -2.26
CA THR A 66 -5.10 21.54 -2.23
C THR A 66 -5.08 22.94 -1.60
N GLU A 67 -3.94 23.40 -1.10
CA GLU A 67 -3.86 24.66 -0.34
C GLU A 67 -4.31 25.90 -1.14
N GLU A 68 -4.11 25.87 -2.45
CA GLU A 68 -4.57 26.92 -3.39
C GLU A 68 -6.11 26.97 -3.54
N TRP A 69 -6.86 25.99 -3.08
CA TRP A 69 -8.30 25.93 -3.30
C TRP A 69 -9.07 25.69 -2.01
N LYS A 70 -10.27 26.28 -1.92
CA LYS A 70 -11.18 26.10 -0.78
C LYS A 70 -12.63 25.94 -1.23
N GLY A 71 -13.51 25.76 -0.25
CA GLY A 71 -14.94 25.56 -0.45
C GLY A 71 -15.33 24.09 -0.59
N LEU A 72 -16.63 23.82 -0.62
CA LEU A 72 -17.20 22.46 -0.58
C LEU A 72 -16.75 21.56 -1.75
N ARG A 73 -16.34 22.17 -2.87
CA ARG A 73 -15.91 21.49 -4.10
C ARG A 73 -14.49 21.88 -4.57
N CYS A 74 -13.74 22.63 -3.77
CA CYS A 74 -12.41 23.14 -4.13
C CYS A 74 -12.41 24.08 -5.35
N THR A 75 -13.41 24.97 -5.43
CA THR A 75 -13.60 25.90 -6.56
C THR A 75 -13.32 27.35 -6.22
N ILE A 76 -13.15 27.68 -4.94
CA ILE A 76 -12.87 29.05 -4.49
C ILE A 76 -11.35 29.19 -4.39
N ALA A 77 -10.76 30.19 -5.05
CA ALA A 77 -9.33 30.46 -4.96
C ALA A 77 -8.92 30.79 -3.51
N ASN A 78 -7.77 30.28 -3.09
CA ASN A 78 -7.16 30.49 -1.78
C ASN A 78 -5.66 30.77 -1.92
N PHE A 79 -5.29 31.55 -2.93
CA PHE A 79 -3.92 31.97 -3.22
C PHE A 79 -3.92 33.38 -3.81
N CYS A 80 -2.78 34.03 -3.70
CA CYS A 80 -2.44 35.23 -4.44
C CYS A 80 -1.87 34.82 -5.81
N GLU A 81 -2.34 35.45 -6.88
CA GLU A 81 -1.88 35.17 -8.24
C GLU A 81 -0.40 35.53 -8.46
N ASN A 82 0.17 35.03 -9.56
CA ASN A 82 1.52 35.36 -9.97
C ASN A 82 1.71 36.87 -10.05
N SER A 83 2.82 37.36 -9.50
CA SER A 83 3.07 38.80 -9.42
C SER A 83 4.54 39.13 -9.69
N THR A 84 4.77 40.36 -10.10
CA THR A 84 6.12 40.94 -10.24
C THR A 84 6.13 42.28 -9.51
N ASP A 85 7.14 42.52 -8.69
CA ASP A 85 7.37 43.77 -7.98
C ASP A 85 8.84 44.16 -8.08
N GLY A 86 9.11 45.25 -8.81
CA GLY A 86 10.46 45.64 -9.20
C GLY A 86 11.17 44.53 -9.99
N GLU A 87 12.29 44.04 -9.44
CA GLU A 87 13.11 42.97 -10.04
C GLU A 87 12.72 41.55 -9.60
N PHE A 88 11.73 41.42 -8.71
CA PHE A 88 11.34 40.14 -8.11
C PHE A 88 10.04 39.61 -8.71
N THR A 89 10.05 38.33 -9.06
CA THR A 89 8.88 37.61 -9.58
C THR A 89 8.49 36.51 -8.60
N PHE A 90 7.19 36.36 -8.37
CA PHE A 90 6.62 35.37 -7.46
C PHE A 90 5.58 34.52 -8.21
N GLY A 91 5.59 33.22 -7.97
CA GLY A 91 4.53 32.31 -8.42
C GLY A 91 3.23 32.49 -7.61
N SER A 92 2.29 31.55 -7.75
CA SER A 92 1.08 31.51 -6.92
C SER A 92 1.47 31.24 -5.47
N ILE A 93 0.91 32.02 -4.55
CA ILE A 93 1.23 31.91 -3.11
C ILE A 93 -0.05 31.56 -2.36
N PRO A 94 -0.15 30.37 -1.74
CA PRO A 94 -1.30 30.03 -0.90
C PRO A 94 -1.47 31.02 0.26
N VAL A 95 -2.71 31.27 0.63
CA VAL A 95 -3.05 32.14 1.76
C VAL A 95 -2.42 31.62 3.06
N GLY A 96 -1.83 32.54 3.83
CA GLY A 96 -1.10 32.27 5.07
C GLY A 96 0.35 31.86 4.88
N ARG A 97 0.83 31.69 3.64
CA ARG A 97 2.22 31.32 3.34
C ARG A 97 3.03 32.49 2.80
N TYR A 98 4.33 32.41 3.04
CA TYR A 98 5.32 33.25 2.38
C TYR A 98 5.82 32.56 1.11
N GLY A 99 5.61 33.19 -0.04
CA GLY A 99 6.13 32.71 -1.32
C GLY A 99 7.55 33.24 -1.57
N PRO A 100 8.50 32.38 -1.97
CA PRO A 100 9.84 32.79 -2.36
C PRO A 100 9.85 33.46 -3.75
N SER A 101 10.78 34.38 -3.96
CA SER A 101 11.07 34.94 -5.29
C SER A 101 11.72 33.88 -6.18
N LEU A 102 11.40 33.90 -7.48
CA LEU A 102 12.06 33.05 -8.48
C LEU A 102 13.55 33.40 -8.63
N GLN A 103 13.91 34.66 -8.37
CA GLN A 103 15.30 35.13 -8.35
C GLN A 103 15.99 34.60 -7.08
N THR A 104 17.11 33.92 -7.29
CA THR A 104 17.95 33.36 -6.22
C THR A 104 19.29 34.06 -6.13
N CYS A 105 19.97 33.90 -5.01
CA CYS A 105 21.30 34.45 -4.78
C CYS A 105 22.34 33.80 -5.69
N GLU A 106 23.24 34.62 -6.24
CA GLU A 106 24.21 34.21 -7.26
C GLU A 106 25.24 33.20 -6.73
N PRO A 107 25.78 32.33 -7.60
CA PRO A 107 26.94 31.50 -7.27
C PRO A 107 28.10 32.34 -6.73
N GLY A 108 28.69 31.93 -5.61
CA GLY A 108 29.79 32.64 -4.94
C GLY A 108 29.37 33.48 -3.73
N THR A 109 28.07 33.66 -3.50
CA THR A 109 27.54 34.23 -2.24
C THR A 109 27.38 33.15 -1.17
N LEU A 110 27.28 33.54 0.11
CA LEU A 110 27.13 32.61 1.23
C LEU A 110 25.82 31.79 1.18
N ASN A 111 24.80 32.29 0.48
CA ASN A 111 23.49 31.66 0.29
C ASN A 111 23.17 31.36 -1.16
N ALA A 112 24.16 31.02 -1.98
CA ALA A 112 23.92 30.71 -3.39
C ALA A 112 22.75 29.72 -3.56
N GLY A 113 21.77 30.08 -4.40
CA GLY A 113 20.56 29.29 -4.64
C GLY A 113 19.37 29.54 -3.70
N SER A 114 19.52 30.29 -2.60
CA SER A 114 18.40 30.73 -1.77
C SER A 114 17.62 31.89 -2.42
N PRO A 115 16.31 32.06 -2.15
CA PRO A 115 15.54 33.17 -2.71
C PRO A 115 16.03 34.53 -2.19
N LYS A 116 16.05 35.54 -3.07
CA LYS A 116 16.45 36.92 -2.71
C LYS A 116 15.38 37.68 -1.93
N ALA A 117 14.12 37.28 -2.06
CA ALA A 117 13.01 37.94 -1.38
C ALA A 117 11.82 37.00 -1.13
N THR A 118 10.91 37.39 -0.26
CA THR A 118 9.64 36.71 -0.01
C THR A 118 8.46 37.68 0.01
N ARG A 119 7.24 37.16 -0.19
CA ARG A 119 5.98 37.88 0.00
C ARG A 119 4.97 37.02 0.74
N LEU A 120 4.23 37.62 1.66
CA LEU A 120 3.13 36.96 2.35
C LEU A 120 1.83 37.13 1.56
N CYS A 121 1.10 36.04 1.34
CA CYS A 121 -0.29 36.11 0.91
C CYS A 121 -1.19 36.04 2.15
N ASN A 122 -1.93 37.11 2.46
CA ASN A 122 -2.78 37.19 3.65
C ASN A 122 -4.26 37.36 3.28
N VAL A 123 -5.14 37.25 4.27
CA VAL A 123 -6.55 37.63 4.15
C VAL A 123 -6.77 38.91 4.95
N SER A 124 -7.37 39.93 4.35
CA SER A 124 -7.75 41.13 5.10
C SER A 124 -8.95 40.91 6.01
N GLU A 125 -9.21 41.88 6.88
CA GLU A 125 -10.35 41.87 7.80
C GLU A 125 -11.71 41.69 7.09
N PHE A 126 -11.81 42.14 5.83
CA PHE A 126 -12.98 41.99 4.99
C PHE A 126 -13.08 40.63 4.26
N GLY A 127 -12.10 39.73 4.46
CA GLY A 127 -12.08 38.41 3.83
C GLY A 127 -11.46 38.37 2.42
N ASN A 128 -10.90 39.49 1.93
CA ASN A 128 -10.24 39.56 0.62
C ASN A 128 -8.81 39.01 0.71
N ILE A 129 -8.37 38.33 -0.35
CA ILE A 129 -6.99 37.84 -0.44
C ILE A 129 -6.10 39.00 -0.87
N GLU A 130 -5.09 39.32 -0.06
CA GLU A 130 -4.20 40.46 -0.26
C GLU A 130 -2.74 40.03 -0.18
N LEU A 131 -1.99 40.42 -1.22
CA LEU A 131 -0.57 40.16 -1.30
C LEU A 131 0.22 41.29 -0.64
N GLN A 132 0.96 40.95 0.41
CA GLN A 132 1.72 41.90 1.23
C GLN A 132 2.99 42.40 0.52
N ASN A 133 3.66 43.40 1.11
CA ASN A 133 4.89 43.98 0.58
C ASN A 133 6.05 42.98 0.52
N VAL A 134 6.99 43.22 -0.40
CA VAL A 134 8.20 42.40 -0.56
C VAL A 134 9.12 42.54 0.65
N THR A 135 9.52 41.40 1.20
CA THR A 135 10.56 41.29 2.21
C THR A 135 11.85 40.84 1.53
N LYS A 136 12.82 41.74 1.42
CA LYS A 136 14.14 41.45 0.83
C LYS A 136 15.03 40.77 1.87
N GLY A 137 15.73 39.72 1.47
CA GLY A 137 16.78 39.08 2.26
C GLY A 137 18.17 39.36 1.71
N SER A 138 19.19 39.10 2.53
CA SER A 138 20.58 39.32 2.19
C SER A 138 21.25 38.05 1.64
N CYS A 139 21.88 38.16 0.46
CA CYS A 139 22.69 37.05 -0.08
C CYS A 139 24.00 36.80 0.69
N ASN A 140 24.38 37.72 1.59
CA ASN A 140 25.63 37.63 2.36
C ASN A 140 25.44 37.05 3.77
N ILE A 141 24.25 36.54 4.13
CA ILE A 141 23.94 36.13 5.51
C ILE A 141 23.25 34.77 5.51
N ASN A 142 23.95 33.69 5.84
CA ASN A 142 23.32 32.37 5.98
C ASN A 142 22.82 32.11 7.42
N LEU A 143 22.12 30.99 7.62
CA LEU A 143 21.58 30.63 8.95
C LEU A 143 22.67 30.44 10.02
N GLN A 144 23.88 30.00 9.65
CA GLN A 144 25.00 29.92 10.59
C GLN A 144 25.54 31.30 10.96
N THR A 145 25.59 32.24 10.02
CA THR A 145 25.94 33.63 10.28
C THR A 145 24.90 34.26 11.22
N LEU A 146 23.60 33.99 11.01
CA LEU A 146 22.54 34.45 11.92
C LEU A 146 22.72 33.89 13.33
N GLU A 147 23.11 32.62 13.47
CA GLU A 147 23.42 31.99 14.76
C GLU A 147 24.55 32.75 15.50
N ILE A 148 25.61 33.14 14.79
CA ILE A 148 26.68 33.95 15.37
C ILE A 148 26.16 35.34 15.76
N GLN A 149 25.37 35.99 14.90
CA GLN A 149 24.85 37.34 15.14
C GLN A 149 23.92 37.40 16.36
N ILE A 150 23.06 36.40 16.56
CA ILE A 150 22.15 36.37 17.70
C ILE A 150 22.90 36.11 19.01
N ASN A 151 23.92 35.24 18.99
CA ASN A 151 24.79 34.91 20.12
C ASN A 151 25.62 36.12 20.56
N ASN A 152 26.24 36.81 19.60
CA ASN A 152 27.08 37.98 19.84
C ASN A 152 26.28 39.29 19.93
N GLN A 153 24.95 39.23 19.77
CA GLN A 153 24.04 40.38 19.77
C GLN A 153 24.41 41.50 18.77
N THR A 154 24.99 41.13 17.62
CA THR A 154 25.46 42.11 16.62
C THR A 154 24.35 42.64 15.72
N ALA A 155 23.16 42.06 15.77
CA ALA A 155 21.98 42.50 15.03
C ALA A 155 20.72 42.40 15.91
N SER A 156 19.70 43.20 15.59
CA SER A 156 18.41 43.15 16.29
C SER A 156 17.69 41.82 16.06
N ALA A 157 16.91 41.36 17.02
CA ALA A 157 16.18 40.09 16.86
C ALA A 157 15.14 40.19 15.74
N GLU A 158 14.56 41.37 15.51
CA GLU A 158 13.70 41.63 14.35
C GLU A 158 14.41 41.40 13.02
N ASN A 159 15.60 41.97 12.82
CA ASN A 159 16.36 41.78 11.56
C ASN A 159 16.74 40.31 11.37
N ILE A 160 17.21 39.65 12.43
CA ILE A 160 17.58 38.23 12.41
C ILE A 160 16.35 37.35 12.08
N SER A 161 15.19 37.63 12.68
CA SER A 161 13.96 36.89 12.42
C SER A 161 13.48 37.03 10.97
N ARG A 162 13.61 38.22 10.39
CA ARG A 162 13.25 38.51 9.00
C ARG A 162 14.17 37.78 8.02
N GLU A 163 15.47 37.83 8.25
CA GLU A 163 16.45 37.11 7.42
C GLU A 163 16.24 35.59 7.53
N ALA A 164 16.02 35.06 8.75
CA ALA A 164 15.73 33.64 8.94
C ALA A 164 14.48 33.20 8.16
N GLN A 165 13.40 33.98 8.23
CA GLN A 165 12.15 33.72 7.51
C GLN A 165 12.35 33.70 5.98
N VAL A 166 13.17 34.59 5.43
CA VAL A 166 13.49 34.60 3.99
C VAL A 166 14.28 33.34 3.61
N LEU A 167 15.27 32.97 4.41
CA LEU A 167 16.11 31.79 4.15
C LEU A 167 15.35 30.46 4.27
N THR A 168 14.25 30.42 5.03
CA THR A 168 13.44 29.21 5.23
C THR A 168 12.19 29.13 4.34
N ALA A 169 11.93 30.12 3.49
CA ALA A 169 10.69 30.16 2.72
C ALA A 169 10.53 29.05 1.67
N ASP A 170 11.63 28.58 1.07
CA ASP A 170 11.60 27.40 0.20
C ASP A 170 12.02 26.15 0.99
N ALA A 171 11.03 25.48 1.60
CA ALA A 171 11.26 24.29 2.40
C ALA A 171 11.86 23.12 1.60
N SER A 172 11.71 23.10 0.27
CA SER A 172 12.26 22.03 -0.59
C SER A 172 13.79 22.10 -0.73
N LYS A 173 14.39 23.23 -0.40
CA LYS A 173 15.84 23.47 -0.47
C LYS A 173 16.53 23.37 0.89
N LEU A 174 15.77 23.21 1.98
CA LEU A 174 16.34 23.13 3.31
C LEU A 174 17.13 21.84 3.50
N THR A 175 18.34 21.99 4.02
CA THR A 175 19.18 20.85 4.45
C THR A 175 19.05 20.62 5.95
N ALA A 176 19.54 19.46 6.43
CA ALA A 176 19.56 19.12 7.84
C ALA A 176 20.32 20.16 8.69
N GLN A 177 21.41 20.72 8.15
CA GLN A 177 22.17 21.79 8.78
C GLN A 177 21.39 23.09 8.85
N ASN A 178 20.62 23.42 7.80
CA ASN A 178 19.75 24.60 7.81
C ASN A 178 18.67 24.49 8.89
N ILE A 179 17.99 23.35 9.00
CA ILE A 179 16.96 23.13 10.03
C ILE A 179 17.54 23.29 11.43
N THR A 180 18.69 22.67 11.70
CA THR A 180 19.37 22.76 13.01
C THR A 180 19.72 24.20 13.34
N SER A 181 20.33 24.93 12.38
CA SER A 181 20.73 26.33 12.57
C SER A 181 19.51 27.24 12.77
N ALA A 182 18.46 27.09 11.96
CA ALA A 182 17.22 27.85 12.08
C ALA A 182 16.54 27.63 13.44
N THR A 183 16.50 26.37 13.89
CA THR A 183 15.94 25.98 15.20
C THR A 183 16.70 26.65 16.34
N THR A 184 18.04 26.68 16.28
CA THR A 184 18.87 27.39 17.27
C THR A 184 18.59 28.90 17.27
N VAL A 185 18.63 29.54 16.09
CA VAL A 185 18.39 30.99 15.94
C VAL A 185 17.02 31.37 16.49
N VAL A 186 15.96 30.67 16.08
CA VAL A 186 14.59 30.95 16.51
C VAL A 186 14.40 30.67 18.00
N GLY A 187 14.96 29.57 18.53
CA GLY A 187 14.91 29.26 19.96
C GLY A 187 15.53 30.38 20.80
N GLN A 188 16.63 30.98 20.35
CA GLN A 188 17.28 32.09 21.03
C GLN A 188 16.47 33.40 20.93
N ILE A 189 15.80 33.67 19.81
CA ILE A 189 14.87 34.82 19.69
C ILE A 189 13.76 34.73 20.75
N PHE A 190 13.15 33.55 20.94
CA PHE A 190 12.13 33.36 21.96
C PHE A 190 12.67 33.52 23.39
N GLY A 191 13.87 33.02 23.64
CA GLY A 191 14.53 33.08 24.95
C GLY A 191 14.99 34.48 25.36
N LYS A 192 15.06 35.46 24.44
CA LYS A 192 15.35 36.85 24.79
C LYS A 192 14.14 37.47 25.54
N ALA A 193 14.43 38.11 26.67
CA ALA A 193 13.43 38.72 27.54
C ALA A 193 12.74 39.95 26.91
N ASN A 194 13.35 40.57 25.89
CA ASN A 194 12.80 41.77 25.27
C ASN A 194 11.41 41.50 24.68
N ASN A 195 10.49 42.44 24.92
CA ASN A 195 9.14 42.49 24.33
C ASN A 195 9.17 42.81 22.82
N GLU A 196 10.14 42.28 22.07
CA GLU A 196 10.12 42.30 20.61
C GLU A 196 9.07 41.29 20.09
N SER A 197 7.79 41.57 20.36
CA SER A 197 6.66 40.73 19.98
C SER A 197 6.66 40.45 18.47
N GLN A 198 7.07 41.43 17.66
CA GLN A 198 7.17 41.26 16.21
C GLN A 198 8.24 40.27 15.79
N ALA A 199 9.44 40.32 16.40
CA ALA A 199 10.51 39.35 16.11
C ALA A 199 10.06 37.92 16.45
N LYS A 200 9.36 37.74 17.57
CA LYS A 200 8.81 36.45 17.98
C LYS A 200 7.70 35.97 17.02
N LYS A 201 6.81 36.85 16.54
CA LYS A 201 5.80 36.51 15.51
C LYS A 201 6.44 36.05 14.20
N THR A 202 7.41 36.80 13.68
CA THR A 202 8.16 36.41 12.47
C THR A 202 8.93 35.10 12.66
N ALA A 203 9.44 34.86 13.87
CA ALA A 203 10.09 33.60 14.20
C ALA A 203 9.11 32.41 14.19
N ILE A 204 7.84 32.58 14.58
CA ILE A 204 6.81 31.53 14.44
C ILE A 204 6.59 31.16 12.97
N ALA A 205 6.57 32.15 12.06
CA ALA A 205 6.50 31.88 10.62
C ALA A 205 7.70 31.04 10.13
N THR A 206 8.91 31.32 10.64
CA THR A 206 10.10 30.51 10.38
C THR A 206 9.90 29.06 10.86
N VAL A 207 9.39 28.85 12.08
CA VAL A 207 9.10 27.49 12.58
C VAL A 207 8.03 26.80 11.71
N SER A 208 7.00 27.53 11.29
CA SER A 208 5.98 26.96 10.40
C SER A 208 6.56 26.53 9.05
N GLN A 209 7.46 27.33 8.46
CA GLN A 209 8.10 27.00 7.19
C GLN A 209 9.05 25.81 7.29
N ILE A 210 9.87 25.71 8.34
CA ILE A 210 10.76 24.55 8.49
C ILE A 210 9.94 23.27 8.62
N LEU A 211 8.76 23.29 9.26
CA LEU A 211 7.86 22.12 9.38
C LEU A 211 7.31 21.61 8.04
N ASP A 212 7.48 22.34 6.93
CA ASP A 212 7.16 21.87 5.58
C ASP A 212 8.28 21.03 4.94
N ALA A 213 9.51 21.06 5.47
CA ALA A 213 10.61 20.27 4.93
C ALA A 213 10.35 18.76 5.06
N SER A 214 10.96 17.93 4.21
CA SER A 214 10.70 16.49 4.20
C SER A 214 11.17 15.79 5.48
N GLU A 215 10.50 14.70 5.85
CA GLU A 215 10.78 13.93 7.07
C GLU A 215 12.24 13.41 7.09
N ASP A 216 12.78 13.01 5.93
CA ASP A 216 14.15 12.50 5.84
C ASP A 216 15.21 13.56 6.19
N VAL A 217 14.94 14.83 5.89
CA VAL A 217 15.84 15.94 6.23
C VAL A 217 15.74 16.26 7.72
N PHE A 218 14.54 16.20 8.30
CA PHE A 218 14.33 16.36 9.74
C PHE A 218 14.99 15.26 10.56
N GLN A 219 14.87 14.00 10.12
CA GLN A 219 15.51 12.88 10.80
C GLN A 219 17.04 13.05 10.83
N LYS A 220 17.65 13.41 9.70
CA LYS A 220 19.08 13.75 9.63
C LYS A 220 19.44 14.93 10.52
N ALA A 221 18.59 15.96 10.59
CA ALA A 221 18.81 17.12 11.45
C ALA A 221 18.80 16.74 12.94
N ALA A 222 17.86 15.89 13.36
CA ALA A 222 17.76 15.43 14.73
C ALA A 222 18.92 14.49 15.12
N GLU A 223 19.42 13.68 14.19
CA GLU A 223 20.64 12.88 14.39
C GLU A 223 21.90 13.75 14.57
N MET A 224 21.94 14.92 13.91
CA MET A 224 23.02 15.90 14.03
C MET A 224 22.89 16.81 15.27
N ASP A 225 21.70 16.91 15.88
CA ASP A 225 21.40 17.85 16.97
C ASP A 225 22.03 17.44 18.31
N ASN A 226 23.34 17.63 18.42
CA ASN A 226 24.07 17.44 19.68
C ASN A 226 23.76 18.53 20.71
N SER A 227 23.32 19.72 20.27
CA SER A 227 23.05 20.90 21.10
C SER A 227 21.65 20.90 21.74
N LYS A 228 20.81 19.90 21.48
CA LYS A 228 19.41 19.85 21.92
C LYS A 228 18.61 21.08 21.44
N SER A 229 18.95 21.61 20.26
CA SER A 229 18.33 22.79 19.66
C SER A 229 16.82 22.63 19.56
N PHE A 230 16.33 21.45 19.15
CA PHE A 230 14.91 21.15 19.04
C PHE A 230 14.20 21.24 20.40
N SER A 231 14.76 20.58 21.43
CA SER A 231 14.21 20.61 22.78
C SER A 231 14.20 22.03 23.35
N ASN A 232 15.26 22.81 23.10
CA ASN A 232 15.31 24.20 23.54
C ASN A 232 14.24 25.03 22.87
N LEU A 233 14.09 24.94 21.54
CA LEU A 233 13.04 25.66 20.81
C LEU A 233 11.65 25.35 21.37
N ILE A 234 11.31 24.06 21.54
CA ILE A 234 10.01 23.65 22.07
C ILE A 234 9.75 24.28 23.45
N LYS A 235 10.73 24.23 24.37
CA LYS A 235 10.60 24.84 25.70
C LYS A 235 10.38 26.36 25.64
N GLN A 236 11.10 27.05 24.76
CA GLN A 236 10.94 28.51 24.63
C GLN A 236 9.58 28.87 24.01
N MET A 237 9.07 28.06 23.09
CA MET A 237 7.73 28.20 22.53
C MET A 237 6.64 27.92 23.58
N GLU A 238 6.79 26.90 24.43
CA GLU A 238 5.89 26.65 25.56
C GLU A 238 5.81 27.88 26.48
N ASN A 239 6.95 28.50 26.80
CA ASN A 239 6.99 29.70 27.63
C ASN A 239 6.32 30.91 26.96
N TYR A 240 6.52 31.07 25.66
CA TYR A 240 5.87 32.12 24.87
C TYR A 240 4.34 31.95 24.85
N SER A 241 3.84 30.71 24.85
CA SER A 241 2.41 30.41 24.69
C SER A 241 1.49 31.06 25.72
N TYR A 242 1.96 31.27 26.96
CA TYR A 242 1.17 31.90 28.02
C TYR A 242 1.53 33.37 28.28
N SER A 243 2.55 33.90 27.60
CA SER A 243 3.16 35.20 27.95
C SER A 243 2.62 36.40 27.14
N GLN A 244 1.68 36.20 26.21
CA GLN A 244 1.29 37.23 25.21
C GLN A 244 -0.08 37.87 25.45
N GLY A 245 -0.77 37.60 26.57
CA GLY A 245 -1.98 38.33 26.98
C GLY A 245 -3.16 38.25 26.00
N ASP A 246 -3.91 37.14 26.02
CA ASP A 246 -5.08 36.87 25.16
C ASP A 246 -4.82 36.95 23.63
N GLN A 247 -3.55 37.02 23.19
CA GLN A 247 -3.19 37.04 21.77
C GLN A 247 -3.22 35.66 21.12
N THR A 248 -3.57 35.66 19.83
CA THR A 248 -3.60 34.50 18.93
C THR A 248 -2.58 34.69 17.81
N VAL A 249 -1.74 33.69 17.55
CA VAL A 249 -0.84 33.66 16.39
C VAL A 249 -1.08 32.38 15.63
N VAL A 250 -1.39 32.47 14.33
CA VAL A 250 -1.76 31.32 13.50
C VAL A 250 -0.96 31.36 12.21
N GLU A 251 -0.12 30.34 12.05
CA GLU A 251 0.62 30.01 10.85
C GLU A 251 0.10 28.65 10.32
N PRO A 252 0.34 28.29 9.05
CA PRO A 252 -0.21 27.06 8.45
C PRO A 252 0.10 25.77 9.23
N ASN A 253 1.29 25.67 9.84
CA ASN A 253 1.71 24.48 10.59
C ASN A 253 1.68 24.65 12.11
N ILE A 254 1.46 25.87 12.63
CA ILE A 254 1.50 26.16 14.07
C ILE A 254 0.44 27.19 14.45
N ALA A 255 -0.33 26.90 15.49
CA ALA A 255 -1.20 27.88 16.14
C ALA A 255 -0.84 28.03 17.61
N ILE A 256 -0.82 29.25 18.10
CA ILE A 256 -0.54 29.61 19.49
C ILE A 256 -1.66 30.50 20.01
N GLN A 257 -2.14 30.18 21.20
CA GLN A 257 -3.18 30.93 21.87
C GLN A 257 -2.80 31.17 23.33
N SER A 258 -2.55 32.43 23.67
CA SER A 258 -2.43 32.85 25.07
C SER A 258 -3.81 33.14 25.61
N VAL A 259 -4.05 32.78 26.88
CA VAL A 259 -5.32 33.02 27.58
C VAL A 259 -5.02 33.63 28.95
N THR A 260 -5.48 34.85 29.16
CA THR A 260 -5.51 35.49 30.46
C THR A 260 -6.82 35.10 31.15
N ARG A 261 -6.72 34.64 32.40
CA ARG A 261 -7.89 34.27 33.20
C ARG A 261 -8.27 35.42 34.11
N ASP A 262 -9.55 35.75 34.13
CA ASP A 262 -10.17 36.79 34.93
C ASP A 262 -11.20 36.18 35.91
N ASP A 263 -11.90 37.01 36.68
CA ASP A 263 -12.90 36.54 37.65
C ASP A 263 -14.14 35.91 36.98
N ASN A 264 -14.40 36.22 35.72
CA ASN A 264 -15.49 35.63 34.94
C ASN A 264 -15.13 34.26 34.33
N SER A 265 -13.84 33.89 34.35
CA SER A 265 -13.36 32.62 33.83
C SER A 265 -13.78 31.48 34.77
N GLY A 266 -14.36 30.43 34.20
CA GLY A 266 -14.68 29.19 34.93
C GLY A 266 -13.41 28.45 35.36
N PRO A 267 -13.53 27.31 36.08
CA PRO A 267 -12.38 26.53 36.53
C PRO A 267 -11.54 25.97 35.37
N SER A 268 -12.17 25.77 34.21
CA SER A 268 -11.56 25.15 33.04
C SER A 268 -11.60 26.04 31.80
N VAL A 269 -10.56 25.94 30.98
CA VAL A 269 -10.47 26.59 29.67
C VAL A 269 -10.44 25.51 28.59
N LEU A 270 -11.35 25.60 27.62
CA LEU A 270 -11.42 24.72 26.46
C LEU A 270 -10.82 25.43 25.25
N PHE A 271 -9.80 24.82 24.65
CA PHE A 271 -9.25 25.21 23.37
C PHE A 271 -9.62 24.16 22.32
N SER A 272 -10.18 24.60 21.19
CA SER A 272 -10.74 23.74 20.14
C SER A 272 -10.17 24.10 18.78
N VAL A 273 -9.82 23.10 17.98
CA VAL A 273 -9.48 23.25 16.56
C VAL A 273 -10.46 22.46 15.71
N GLN A 274 -11.03 23.12 14.72
CA GLN A 274 -11.96 22.54 13.77
C GLN A 274 -11.27 22.11 12.47
N LYS A 275 -11.80 21.07 11.83
CA LYS A 275 -11.31 20.53 10.55
C LYS A 275 -11.42 21.58 9.44
N GLY A 276 -10.29 21.89 8.80
CA GLY A 276 -10.20 22.76 7.61
C GLY A 276 -10.68 22.09 6.32
N SER A 277 -10.63 22.83 5.20
CA SER A 277 -10.71 22.26 3.82
C SER A 277 -9.36 21.81 3.29
N SER A 278 -8.28 22.34 3.86
CA SER A 278 -6.87 22.02 3.61
C SER A 278 -6.25 21.40 4.87
N ASN A 279 -5.04 20.86 4.74
CA ASN A 279 -4.23 20.39 5.86
C ASN A 279 -3.47 21.51 6.60
N SER A 280 -3.97 22.75 6.55
CA SER A 280 -3.36 23.92 7.21
C SER A 280 -4.25 24.50 8.31
N LEU A 281 -3.64 25.08 9.33
CA LEU A 281 -4.33 25.77 10.42
C LEU A 281 -4.76 27.17 9.95
N VAL A 282 -5.95 27.60 10.38
CA VAL A 282 -6.52 28.91 10.03
C VAL A 282 -7.20 29.55 11.24
N SER A 283 -7.10 30.87 11.37
CA SER A 283 -7.56 31.61 12.56
C SER A 283 -9.03 31.37 12.90
N GLY A 284 -9.94 31.43 11.90
CA GLY A 284 -11.38 31.22 12.10
C GLY A 284 -11.81 29.79 12.49
N ARG A 285 -10.86 28.87 12.70
CA ARG A 285 -11.12 27.47 13.10
C ARG A 285 -10.53 27.14 14.47
N ILE A 286 -9.97 28.13 15.16
CA ILE A 286 -9.42 28.01 16.50
C ILE A 286 -10.38 28.75 17.44
N LEU A 287 -10.91 28.05 18.44
CA LEU A 287 -11.89 28.60 19.37
C LEU A 287 -11.42 28.39 20.81
N ILE A 288 -11.72 29.38 21.65
CA ILE A 288 -11.47 29.33 23.09
C ILE A 288 -12.80 29.52 23.80
N ASN A 289 -13.04 28.72 24.84
CA ASN A 289 -14.12 28.94 25.77
C ASN A 289 -13.55 28.94 27.20
N LYS A 290 -13.60 30.09 27.88
CA LYS A 290 -13.09 30.28 29.26
C LYS A 290 -14.03 29.75 30.35
N THR A 291 -15.21 29.24 30.01
CA THR A 291 -16.25 28.77 30.96
C THR A 291 -16.77 27.37 30.64
N ALA A 292 -16.02 26.57 29.87
CA ALA A 292 -16.45 25.24 29.47
C ALA A 292 -16.43 24.24 30.65
N ASN A 293 -17.51 23.47 30.82
CA ASN A 293 -17.63 22.45 31.87
C ASN A 293 -17.01 21.08 31.50
N GLY A 294 -16.63 20.90 30.23
CA GLY A 294 -16.21 19.60 29.71
C GLY A 294 -15.82 19.68 28.24
N LEU A 295 -15.28 18.58 27.71
CA LEU A 295 -15.09 18.39 26.28
C LEU A 295 -16.44 18.24 25.58
N ASN A 296 -16.64 18.93 24.46
CA ASN A 296 -17.85 18.82 23.64
C ASN A 296 -17.46 18.70 22.16
N PRO A 297 -16.94 17.54 21.74
CA PRO A 297 -16.55 17.32 20.34
C PRO A 297 -17.78 17.09 19.46
N ASP A 298 -17.76 17.67 18.27
CA ASP A 298 -18.75 17.50 17.21
C ASP A 298 -18.11 16.95 15.91
N GLY A 299 -18.89 16.80 14.85
CA GLY A 299 -18.39 16.30 13.56
C GLY A 299 -17.36 17.21 12.87
N GLN A 300 -17.27 18.50 13.24
CA GLN A 300 -16.26 19.43 12.73
C GLN A 300 -15.02 19.48 13.59
N THR A 301 -15.06 18.93 14.80
CA THR A 301 -13.95 18.93 15.74
C THR A 301 -12.82 18.09 15.19
N GLU A 302 -11.63 18.69 15.10
CA GLU A 302 -10.40 17.99 14.79
C GLU A 302 -9.66 17.59 16.07
N LEU A 303 -9.54 18.54 17.00
CA LEU A 303 -8.99 18.29 18.32
C LEU A 303 -9.53 19.29 19.35
N GLN A 304 -9.55 18.90 20.62
CA GLN A 304 -9.91 19.74 21.76
C GLN A 304 -8.98 19.43 22.93
N ILE A 305 -8.65 20.44 23.71
CA ILE A 305 -7.98 20.32 25.01
C ILE A 305 -8.74 21.16 26.03
N LEU A 306 -9.12 20.51 27.12
CA LEU A 306 -9.74 21.12 28.28
C LEU A 306 -8.70 21.13 29.40
N LEU A 307 -8.26 22.33 29.77
CA LEU A 307 -7.37 22.53 30.89
C LEU A 307 -8.19 22.91 32.12
N ASN A 308 -8.21 22.05 33.13
CA ASN A 308 -8.80 22.33 34.43
C ASN A 308 -7.70 22.71 35.44
N THR A 309 -7.76 23.94 35.94
CA THR A 309 -6.81 24.48 36.93
C THR A 309 -7.46 24.74 38.28
N GLY A 310 -8.72 24.32 38.46
CA GLY A 310 -9.50 24.59 39.67
C GLY A 310 -9.59 26.10 39.97
N GLU A 311 -9.18 26.49 41.17
CA GLU A 311 -9.18 27.89 41.62
C GLU A 311 -7.97 28.70 41.09
N ASN A 312 -6.97 28.05 40.47
CA ASN A 312 -5.84 28.78 39.94
C ASN A 312 -6.22 29.59 38.68
N ARG A 313 -6.20 30.92 38.81
CA ARG A 313 -6.50 31.90 37.75
C ARG A 313 -5.27 32.47 37.04
N LYS A 314 -4.12 31.78 37.04
CA LYS A 314 -2.97 32.23 36.25
C LYS A 314 -3.21 32.07 34.75
N SER A 315 -2.53 32.91 33.95
CA SER A 315 -2.55 32.80 32.49
C SER A 315 -2.07 31.43 32.03
N CYS A 316 -2.72 30.91 31.01
CA CYS A 316 -2.35 29.67 30.35
C CYS A 316 -2.13 29.90 28.86
N GLY A 317 -1.45 28.96 28.23
CA GLY A 317 -1.13 28.96 26.81
C GLY A 317 -1.49 27.62 26.21
N PHE A 318 -1.97 27.67 24.97
CA PHE A 318 -2.24 26.50 24.15
C PHE A 318 -1.46 26.61 22.85
N MET A 319 -1.00 25.47 22.35
CA MET A 319 -0.33 25.40 21.06
C MET A 319 -0.76 24.17 20.29
N VAL A 320 -0.76 24.27 18.97
CA VAL A 320 -0.97 23.12 18.07
C VAL A 320 0.12 23.11 17.03
N TYR A 321 0.74 21.94 16.86
CA TYR A 321 1.63 21.64 15.75
C TYR A 321 0.92 20.71 14.78
N GLN A 322 1.01 21.01 13.49
CA GLN A 322 0.33 20.25 12.45
C GLN A 322 0.95 18.86 12.23
N ASN A 323 2.23 18.68 12.56
CA ASN A 323 2.96 17.40 12.46
C ASN A 323 3.97 17.25 13.63
N HIS A 324 4.63 16.08 13.70
CA HIS A 324 5.54 15.71 14.79
C HIS A 324 7.02 15.93 14.49
N LYS A 325 7.38 16.67 13.43
CA LYS A 325 8.78 16.78 12.95
C LYS A 325 9.77 17.36 13.96
N LEU A 326 9.31 18.22 14.88
CA LEU A 326 10.13 18.73 15.99
C LEU A 326 10.30 17.72 17.14
N PHE A 327 9.49 16.66 17.15
CA PHE A 327 9.34 15.68 18.22
C PHE A 327 9.75 14.28 17.75
N GLN A 328 11.04 14.14 17.42
CA GLN A 328 11.62 12.94 16.83
C GLN A 328 11.76 11.83 17.87
N SER A 329 10.88 10.83 17.80
CA SER A 329 10.84 9.71 18.73
C SER A 329 11.81 8.60 18.33
N LYS A 330 12.45 7.99 19.33
CA LYS A 330 13.26 6.77 19.13
C LYS A 330 12.46 5.51 19.43
N THR A 331 11.45 5.63 20.27
CA THR A 331 10.57 4.54 20.71
C THR A 331 9.45 4.25 19.70
N PHE A 332 8.95 5.28 19.00
CA PHE A 332 7.89 5.18 18.00
C PHE A 332 8.37 5.68 16.64
N THR A 333 8.23 4.85 15.60
CA THR A 333 8.55 5.23 14.22
C THR A 333 7.28 5.40 13.39
N ALA A 334 7.05 6.60 12.84
CA ALA A 334 6.02 6.82 11.83
C ALA A 334 6.56 6.42 10.44
N THR A 335 5.92 5.44 9.80
CA THR A 335 6.29 4.94 8.46
C THR A 335 5.31 5.33 7.36
N SER A 336 4.15 5.88 7.74
CA SER A 336 3.10 6.35 6.85
C SER A 336 3.04 7.88 6.77
N ASP A 337 2.38 8.40 5.74
CA ASP A 337 2.13 9.84 5.56
C ASP A 337 1.11 10.43 6.56
N PHE A 338 0.78 9.70 7.63
CA PHE A 338 -0.18 10.15 8.62
C PHE A 338 0.40 11.32 9.43
N SER A 339 -0.21 12.50 9.30
CA SER A 339 0.18 13.68 10.07
C SER A 339 -0.25 13.54 11.53
N GLN A 340 0.71 13.27 12.41
CA GLN A 340 0.48 13.28 13.85
C GLN A 340 0.47 14.72 14.37
N LYS A 341 -0.71 15.21 14.76
CA LYS A 341 -0.85 16.51 15.42
C LYS A 341 -0.41 16.43 16.88
N ILE A 342 0.15 17.52 17.35
CA ILE A 342 0.58 17.69 18.74
C ILE A 342 -0.16 18.89 19.30
N ILE A 343 -0.67 18.74 20.52
CA ILE A 343 -1.31 19.82 21.26
C ILE A 343 -0.57 20.07 22.57
N SER A 344 -0.33 21.34 22.88
CA SER A 344 0.35 21.75 24.09
C SER A 344 -0.59 22.54 24.99
N SER A 345 -0.40 22.41 26.29
CA SER A 345 -0.94 23.33 27.27
C SER A 345 0.14 23.66 28.30
N LYS A 346 0.22 24.92 28.69
CA LYS A 346 1.15 25.41 29.70
C LYS A 346 0.49 26.45 30.60
N ILE A 347 0.76 26.39 31.90
CA ILE A 347 0.32 27.40 32.86
C ILE A 347 1.54 28.19 33.31
N ASN A 348 1.37 29.48 33.59
CA ASN A 348 2.37 30.34 34.22
C ASN A 348 2.61 30.00 35.71
N GLU A 349 2.90 28.75 36.05
CA GLU A 349 3.22 28.33 37.42
C GLU A 349 4.74 28.21 37.65
N SER A 350 5.20 28.66 38.83
CA SER A 350 6.53 28.33 39.33
C SER A 350 6.54 26.87 39.78
N GLU A 351 7.64 26.16 39.53
CA GLU A 351 7.78 24.73 39.85
C GLU A 351 7.52 24.36 41.33
N GLN A 352 7.48 25.35 42.23
CA GLN A 352 7.26 25.19 43.67
C GLN A 352 5.77 25.03 44.05
N GLN A 353 4.82 25.34 43.15
CA GLN A 353 3.38 25.33 43.45
C GLN A 353 2.63 24.07 42.96
N ARG A 354 3.32 22.95 42.71
CA ARG A 354 2.78 21.69 42.13
C ARG A 354 1.72 20.96 42.98
N GLN A 355 1.28 21.49 44.13
CA GLN A 355 0.22 20.86 44.93
C GLN A 355 -1.18 20.96 44.32
N ASN A 356 -1.40 21.85 43.33
CA ASN A 356 -2.70 21.97 42.69
C ASN A 356 -2.95 20.79 41.73
N LYS A 357 -4.11 20.12 41.87
CA LYS A 357 -4.59 19.09 40.93
C LYS A 357 -4.93 19.73 39.59
N VAL A 358 -3.95 19.88 38.71
CA VAL A 358 -4.19 20.20 37.31
C VAL A 358 -4.63 18.93 36.58
N SER A 359 -5.67 19.04 35.77
CA SER A 359 -6.16 17.94 34.93
C SER A 359 -6.33 18.44 33.51
N VAL A 360 -5.80 17.69 32.55
CA VAL A 360 -5.88 17.98 31.12
C VAL A 360 -6.63 16.86 30.44
N GLU A 361 -7.81 17.16 29.92
CA GLU A 361 -8.57 16.23 29.10
C GLU A 361 -8.47 16.65 27.65
N MET A 362 -8.28 15.70 26.74
CA MET A 362 -8.14 15.98 25.32
C MET A 362 -8.88 14.97 24.46
N VAL A 363 -9.34 15.44 23.31
CA VAL A 363 -9.98 14.66 22.26
C VAL A 363 -9.25 14.88 20.95
N PHE A 364 -8.98 13.80 20.23
CA PHE A 364 -8.47 13.80 18.86
C PHE A 364 -9.46 13.11 17.93
N ASN A 365 -9.71 13.70 16.77
CA ASN A 365 -10.49 13.15 15.67
C ASN A 365 -9.59 12.97 14.43
N PRO A 366 -8.72 11.95 14.44
CA PRO A 366 -7.76 11.73 13.36
C PRO A 366 -8.47 11.40 12.05
N THR A 367 -7.93 11.90 10.94
CA THR A 367 -8.45 11.63 9.59
C THR A 367 -7.49 10.69 8.88
N TYR A 368 -7.97 9.50 8.52
CA TYR A 368 -7.24 8.48 7.76
C TYR A 368 -8.20 7.75 6.81
N ASP A 369 -7.70 7.12 5.74
CA ASP A 369 -8.55 6.37 4.82
C ASP A 369 -9.02 5.06 5.47
N LYS A 370 -10.28 5.04 5.92
CA LYS A 370 -10.94 3.87 6.49
C LYS A 370 -11.09 2.69 5.52
N ARG A 371 -10.81 2.89 4.22
CA ARG A 371 -10.80 1.82 3.21
C ARG A 371 -9.51 1.01 3.23
N GLU A 372 -8.41 1.65 3.62
CA GLU A 372 -7.05 1.11 3.57
C GLU A 372 -6.47 0.88 4.96
N LEU A 373 -6.94 1.59 5.98
CA LEU A 373 -6.41 1.55 7.34
C LEU A 373 -7.52 1.35 8.36
N ARG A 374 -7.30 0.42 9.29
CA ARG A 374 -8.11 0.27 10.51
C ARG A 374 -7.27 0.64 11.71
N LEU A 375 -7.80 1.52 12.56
CA LEU A 375 -7.19 1.79 13.87
C LEU A 375 -7.23 0.52 14.73
N HIS A 376 -6.07 0.07 15.20
CA HIS A 376 -5.96 -1.09 16.08
C HIS A 376 -5.73 -0.69 17.54
N SER A 377 -4.86 0.29 17.76
CA SER A 377 -4.58 0.81 19.09
C SER A 377 -4.08 2.24 18.99
N TYR A 378 -4.19 2.97 20.08
CA TYR A 378 -3.52 4.26 20.24
C TYR A 378 -2.87 4.33 21.64
N ALA A 379 -2.01 5.31 21.86
CA ALA A 379 -1.44 5.64 23.16
C ALA A 379 -1.53 7.15 23.38
N CYS A 380 -1.94 7.55 24.58
CA CYS A 380 -1.92 8.93 25.05
C CYS A 380 -0.53 9.23 25.59
N VAL A 381 0.21 10.12 24.94
CA VAL A 381 1.60 10.40 25.31
C VAL A 381 1.83 11.87 25.55
N TYR A 382 2.90 12.15 26.30
CA TYR A 382 3.47 13.47 26.44
C TYR A 382 4.95 13.47 26.07
N TRP A 383 5.47 14.62 25.67
CA TRP A 383 6.88 14.75 25.34
C TRP A 383 7.72 14.88 26.61
N ASN A 384 8.59 13.91 26.87
CA ASN A 384 9.46 13.91 28.03
C ASN A 384 10.84 14.48 27.68
N PHE A 385 11.11 15.71 28.13
CA PHE A 385 12.37 16.42 27.88
C PHE A 385 13.61 15.80 28.54
N LEU A 386 13.46 14.86 29.48
CA LEU A 386 14.61 14.17 30.11
C LEU A 386 15.18 13.11 29.16
N ILE A 387 14.31 12.35 28.51
CA ILE A 387 14.67 11.29 27.56
C ILE A 387 14.63 11.76 26.10
N ASN A 388 14.07 12.95 25.83
CA ASN A 388 13.76 13.46 24.48
C ASN A 388 12.97 12.45 23.66
N ASP A 389 11.92 11.91 24.25
CA ASP A 389 11.05 10.92 23.64
C ASP A 389 9.64 10.99 24.26
N TRP A 390 8.69 10.28 23.66
CA TRP A 390 7.33 10.13 24.17
C TRP A 390 7.28 9.25 25.41
N ASP A 391 6.46 9.64 26.37
CA ASP A 391 6.21 8.91 27.62
C ASP A 391 4.70 8.91 27.92
N THR A 392 4.25 7.95 28.72
CA THR A 392 2.84 7.74 29.11
C THR A 392 2.59 8.10 30.58
N GLN A 393 3.64 8.40 31.35
CA GLN A 393 3.49 8.73 32.78
C GLN A 393 2.50 9.87 33.01
N GLY A 394 1.50 9.61 33.87
CA GLY A 394 0.46 10.58 34.21
C GLY A 394 -0.62 10.75 33.13
N CYS A 395 -0.56 10.03 32.01
CA CYS A 395 -1.54 10.04 30.94
C CYS A 395 -2.27 8.69 30.83
N GLN A 396 -3.59 8.74 30.66
CA GLN A 396 -4.44 7.56 30.51
C GLN A 396 -5.51 7.74 29.42
N LYS A 397 -5.96 6.63 28.84
CA LYS A 397 -7.06 6.60 27.88
C LYS A 397 -8.39 6.73 28.61
N THR A 398 -9.33 7.50 28.05
CA THR A 398 -10.67 7.64 28.65
C THR A 398 -11.78 7.31 27.63
N GLY A 399 -12.57 6.28 27.92
CA GLY A 399 -13.73 5.90 27.11
C GLY A 399 -13.45 4.98 25.91
N ASN A 400 -14.54 4.42 25.36
CA ASN A 400 -14.53 3.31 24.40
C ASN A 400 -14.99 3.68 22.97
N THR A 401 -15.28 4.96 22.70
CA THR A 401 -15.83 5.35 21.39
C THR A 401 -14.76 5.33 20.30
N THR A 402 -15.06 4.72 19.16
CA THR A 402 -14.12 4.61 18.03
C THR A 402 -13.97 5.90 17.21
N GLU A 403 -14.87 6.87 17.36
CA GLU A 403 -14.85 8.10 16.55
C GLU A 403 -13.87 9.15 17.08
N PHE A 404 -13.78 9.30 18.40
CA PHE A 404 -12.93 10.27 19.07
C PHE A 404 -11.99 9.55 20.04
N LEU A 405 -10.69 9.78 19.89
CA LEU A 405 -9.69 9.28 20.83
C LEU A 405 -9.61 10.24 21.99
N ARG A 406 -9.80 9.76 23.22
CA ARG A 406 -9.75 10.63 24.41
C ARG A 406 -8.63 10.23 25.34
N CYS A 407 -8.01 11.24 25.90
CA CYS A 407 -6.92 11.10 26.84
C CYS A 407 -7.13 12.04 28.02
N ASN A 408 -6.67 11.61 29.19
CA ASN A 408 -6.63 12.42 30.40
C ASN A 408 -5.20 12.37 30.95
N CYS A 409 -4.60 13.53 31.18
CA CYS A 409 -3.26 13.69 31.72
C CYS A 409 -3.28 14.56 32.99
N SER A 410 -2.43 14.26 33.96
CA SER A 410 -2.37 14.96 35.26
C SER A 410 -1.34 16.10 35.31
N HIS A 411 -0.89 16.61 34.17
CA HIS A 411 0.15 17.65 34.06
C HIS A 411 -0.02 18.44 32.75
N THR A 412 0.78 19.48 32.54
CA THR A 412 0.72 20.39 31.38
C THR A 412 2.04 20.40 30.63
N THR A 413 2.05 19.88 29.39
CA THR A 413 3.22 19.74 28.50
C THR A 413 2.75 19.74 27.04
N ASN A 414 3.56 19.20 26.12
CA ASN A 414 3.12 18.79 24.77
C ASN A 414 2.57 17.37 24.80
N PHE A 415 1.42 17.15 24.18
CA PHE A 415 0.69 15.91 24.14
C PHE A 415 0.42 15.45 22.71
N ALA A 416 0.34 14.14 22.53
CA ALA A 416 -0.06 13.54 21.27
C ALA A 416 -0.79 12.21 21.49
N VAL A 417 -1.39 11.72 20.40
CA VAL A 417 -1.85 10.33 20.30
C VAL A 417 -0.99 9.58 19.29
N LEU A 418 -0.28 8.55 19.75
CA LEU A 418 0.45 7.64 18.87
C LEU A 418 -0.51 6.54 18.44
N MET A 419 -0.78 6.44 17.14
CA MET A 419 -1.76 5.52 16.58
C MET A 419 -1.05 4.39 15.87
N SER A 420 -1.58 3.17 15.99
CA SER A 420 -1.15 2.02 15.22
C SER A 420 -2.31 1.49 14.40
N PHE A 421 -2.07 1.31 13.11
CA PHE A 421 -3.05 0.88 12.13
C PHE A 421 -2.76 -0.54 11.65
N LYS A 422 -3.84 -1.29 11.41
CA LYS A 422 -3.80 -2.49 10.57
C LYS A 422 -4.19 -2.08 9.15
N LYS A 423 -3.34 -2.37 8.18
CA LYS A 423 -3.68 -2.17 6.77
C LYS A 423 -4.74 -3.17 6.31
N ASP A 424 -5.72 -2.66 5.57
CA ASP A 424 -6.98 -3.30 5.26
C ASP A 424 -7.06 -3.54 3.74
N TYR A 425 -6.29 -4.52 3.28
CA TYR A 425 -6.06 -4.73 1.86
C TYR A 425 -7.28 -5.31 1.15
N LYS A 426 -7.85 -4.55 0.21
CA LYS A 426 -8.96 -4.99 -0.63
C LYS A 426 -8.49 -5.24 -2.06
N TYR A 427 -8.22 -6.50 -2.38
CA TYR A 427 -8.07 -6.91 -3.78
C TYR A 427 -9.44 -7.07 -4.44
N PRO A 428 -9.55 -6.82 -5.76
CA PRO A 428 -10.77 -7.13 -6.50
C PRO A 428 -11.07 -8.63 -6.39
N LYS A 429 -12.13 -8.97 -5.65
CA LYS A 429 -12.57 -10.37 -5.40
C LYS A 429 -12.74 -11.18 -6.70
N SER A 430 -13.03 -10.51 -7.81
CA SER A 430 -13.14 -11.12 -9.13
C SER A 430 -11.82 -11.71 -9.65
N LEU A 431 -10.69 -11.03 -9.45
CA LEU A 431 -9.37 -11.52 -9.91
C LEU A 431 -8.89 -12.70 -9.07
N ASP A 432 -9.18 -12.71 -7.77
CA ASP A 432 -8.89 -13.85 -6.89
C ASP A 432 -9.65 -15.11 -7.35
N ILE A 433 -10.95 -14.98 -7.63
CA ILE A 433 -11.75 -16.10 -8.15
C ILE A 433 -11.22 -16.56 -9.52
N LEU A 434 -10.90 -15.63 -10.41
CA LEU A 434 -10.41 -15.94 -11.75
C LEU A 434 -9.06 -16.67 -11.70
N SER A 435 -8.13 -16.19 -10.88
CA SER A 435 -6.81 -16.80 -10.73
C SER A 435 -6.88 -18.19 -10.11
N ASN A 436 -7.70 -18.39 -9.08
CA ASN A 436 -7.91 -19.70 -8.48
C ASN A 436 -8.46 -20.73 -9.48
N ILE A 437 -9.45 -20.35 -10.30
CA ILE A 437 -9.99 -21.23 -11.35
C ILE A 437 -8.93 -21.51 -12.42
N GLY A 438 -8.23 -20.48 -12.90
CA GLY A 438 -7.20 -20.61 -13.91
C GLY A 438 -6.06 -21.53 -13.47
N CYS A 439 -5.51 -21.29 -12.28
CA CYS A 439 -4.44 -22.10 -11.69
C CYS A 439 -4.89 -23.55 -11.45
N ALA A 440 -6.12 -23.81 -11.01
CA ALA A 440 -6.62 -25.17 -10.85
C ALA A 440 -6.67 -25.95 -12.18
N LEU A 441 -7.15 -25.30 -13.25
CA LEU A 441 -7.12 -25.89 -14.60
C LEU A 441 -5.71 -26.09 -15.12
N SER A 442 -4.81 -25.14 -14.83
CA SER A 442 -3.38 -25.21 -15.18
C SER A 442 -2.68 -26.36 -14.47
N ILE A 443 -2.90 -26.56 -13.17
CA ILE A 443 -2.38 -27.68 -12.37
C ILE A 443 -2.79 -29.02 -13.00
N ALA A 444 -4.08 -29.18 -13.31
CA ALA A 444 -4.58 -30.39 -13.95
C ALA A 444 -3.94 -30.62 -15.33
N GLY A 445 -3.88 -29.58 -16.17
CA GLY A 445 -3.25 -29.63 -17.48
C GLY A 445 -1.76 -30.01 -17.40
N LEU A 446 -1.01 -29.38 -16.50
CA LEU A 446 0.43 -29.62 -16.31
C LEU A 446 0.69 -31.04 -15.79
N ALA A 447 -0.08 -31.52 -14.81
CA ALA A 447 0.07 -32.88 -14.30
C ALA A 447 -0.13 -33.93 -15.41
N LEU A 448 -1.16 -33.74 -16.25
CA LEU A 448 -1.40 -34.62 -17.40
C LEU A 448 -0.31 -34.51 -18.46
N THR A 449 0.18 -33.30 -18.74
CA THR A 449 1.32 -33.10 -19.64
C THR A 449 2.55 -33.83 -19.13
N ILE A 450 2.94 -33.64 -17.87
CA ILE A 450 4.11 -34.29 -17.27
C ILE A 450 3.97 -35.81 -17.37
N LEU A 451 2.83 -36.35 -16.96
CA LEU A 451 2.57 -37.79 -17.01
C LEU A 451 2.66 -38.33 -18.45
N PHE A 452 2.03 -37.65 -19.41
CA PHE A 452 2.10 -38.04 -20.80
C PHE A 452 3.53 -38.00 -21.37
N GLN A 453 4.32 -36.98 -21.01
CA GLN A 453 5.72 -36.87 -21.45
C GLN A 453 6.58 -37.99 -20.87
N ILE A 454 6.37 -38.35 -19.60
CA ILE A 454 7.08 -39.45 -18.94
C ILE A 454 6.71 -40.80 -19.60
N LEU A 455 5.42 -41.05 -19.83
CA LEU A 455 4.95 -42.30 -20.45
C LEU A 455 5.42 -42.45 -21.91
N THR A 456 5.47 -41.35 -22.66
CA THR A 456 5.93 -41.34 -24.06
C THR A 456 7.42 -41.09 -24.23
N ARG A 457 8.21 -41.08 -23.14
CA ARG A 457 9.66 -40.81 -23.15
C ARG A 457 10.45 -41.72 -24.08
N LYS A 458 10.02 -42.98 -24.28
CA LYS A 458 10.67 -43.92 -25.21
C LYS A 458 10.51 -43.52 -26.68
N ILE A 459 9.46 -42.76 -27.02
CA ILE A 459 9.13 -42.35 -28.39
C ILE A 459 9.74 -40.98 -28.72
N ARG A 460 9.90 -40.10 -27.72
CA ARG A 460 10.39 -38.73 -27.89
C ARG A 460 11.90 -38.61 -27.66
N LYS A 461 12.52 -37.61 -28.30
CA LYS A 461 13.94 -37.27 -28.09
C LYS A 461 14.17 -36.86 -26.63
N THR A 462 15.12 -37.52 -25.95
CA THR A 462 15.37 -37.36 -24.50
C THR A 462 15.60 -35.90 -24.09
N SER A 463 16.33 -35.12 -24.89
CA SER A 463 16.65 -33.72 -24.58
C SER A 463 15.42 -32.81 -24.58
N VAL A 464 14.46 -33.01 -25.50
CA VAL A 464 13.25 -32.17 -25.62
C VAL A 464 12.26 -32.51 -24.51
N THR A 465 12.10 -33.81 -24.23
CA THR A 465 11.25 -34.27 -23.13
C THR A 465 11.74 -33.74 -21.79
N TRP A 466 13.07 -33.70 -21.56
CA TRP A 466 13.64 -33.19 -20.31
C TRP A 466 13.34 -31.70 -20.07
N VAL A 467 13.57 -30.85 -21.08
CA VAL A 467 13.31 -29.40 -20.99
C VAL A 467 11.83 -29.13 -20.71
N LEU A 468 10.93 -29.80 -21.45
CA LEU A 468 9.50 -29.60 -21.30
C LEU A 468 8.97 -30.12 -19.96
N VAL A 469 9.46 -31.27 -19.48
CA VAL A 469 9.08 -31.79 -18.14
C VAL A 469 9.60 -30.88 -17.04
N SER A 470 10.83 -30.35 -17.16
CA SER A 470 11.39 -29.43 -16.17
C SER A 470 10.59 -28.13 -16.10
N LEU A 471 10.25 -27.55 -17.26
CA LEU A 471 9.38 -26.38 -17.36
C LEU A 471 7.99 -26.63 -16.74
N CYS A 472 7.34 -27.73 -17.12
CA CYS A 472 6.01 -28.04 -16.59
C CYS A 472 6.05 -28.33 -15.08
N SER A 473 7.14 -28.94 -14.58
CA SER A 473 7.30 -29.25 -13.16
C SER A 473 7.51 -28.00 -12.33
N SER A 474 8.37 -27.07 -12.77
CA SER A 474 8.56 -25.80 -12.06
C SER A 474 7.27 -24.97 -12.05
N MET A 475 6.57 -24.91 -13.18
CA MET A 475 5.31 -24.21 -13.30
C MET A 475 4.20 -24.86 -12.45
N LEU A 476 4.18 -26.19 -12.35
CA LEU A 476 3.23 -26.92 -11.49
C LEU A 476 3.47 -26.57 -10.01
N ILE A 477 4.72 -26.62 -9.56
CA ILE A 477 5.08 -26.27 -8.18
C ILE A 477 4.76 -24.81 -7.88
N PHE A 478 5.08 -23.89 -8.80
CA PHE A 478 4.71 -22.48 -8.68
C PHE A 478 3.19 -22.30 -8.52
N ASN A 479 2.36 -22.95 -9.36
CA ASN A 479 0.91 -22.83 -9.26
C ASN A 479 0.36 -23.42 -7.94
N LEU A 480 0.94 -24.51 -7.44
CA LEU A 480 0.57 -25.07 -6.14
C LEU A 480 0.91 -24.11 -5.00
N LEU A 481 2.12 -23.54 -5.00
CA LEU A 481 2.53 -22.54 -4.02
C LEU A 481 1.68 -21.28 -4.10
N PHE A 482 1.29 -20.85 -5.30
CA PHE A 482 0.45 -19.67 -5.49
C PHE A 482 -0.94 -19.90 -4.89
N VAL A 483 -1.61 -21.01 -5.26
CA VAL A 483 -2.98 -21.30 -4.79
C VAL A 483 -3.06 -21.55 -3.28
N PHE A 484 -2.07 -22.25 -2.72
CA PHE A 484 -2.13 -22.67 -1.32
C PHE A 484 -1.32 -21.79 -0.36
N GLY A 485 -0.44 -20.93 -0.87
CA GLY A 485 0.55 -20.26 -0.05
C GLY A 485 0.68 -18.75 -0.24
N ILE A 486 0.07 -18.14 -1.27
CA ILE A 486 0.25 -16.69 -1.49
C ILE A 486 -0.40 -15.83 -0.40
N GLU A 487 -1.46 -16.32 0.23
CA GLU A 487 -2.16 -15.56 1.28
C GLU A 487 -1.40 -15.61 2.60
N ASN A 488 -1.08 -14.44 3.17
CA ASN A 488 -0.50 -14.37 4.50
C ASN A 488 -1.56 -14.81 5.54
N SER A 489 -1.24 -15.85 6.32
CA SER A 489 -2.11 -16.33 7.41
C SER A 489 -2.46 -15.24 8.43
N ASN A 490 -1.60 -14.22 8.60
CA ASN A 490 -1.82 -13.14 9.55
C ASN A 490 -2.93 -12.17 9.11
N LYS A 491 -3.29 -12.16 7.82
CA LYS A 491 -4.44 -11.38 7.32
C LYS A 491 -5.73 -11.76 8.05
N ASN A 492 -5.91 -13.06 8.30
CA ASN A 492 -7.07 -13.63 8.98
C ASN A 492 -6.94 -13.71 10.50
N LEU A 493 -5.85 -13.20 11.10
CA LEU A 493 -5.87 -12.82 12.52
C LEU A 493 -6.86 -11.66 12.65
N LYS A 494 -8.15 -12.00 12.65
CA LYS A 494 -9.12 -11.28 13.45
C LYS A 494 -8.62 -11.49 14.87
N THR A 495 -7.87 -10.54 15.40
CA THR A 495 -8.13 -10.19 16.79
C THR A 495 -9.64 -10.05 16.84
N SER A 496 -10.26 -10.99 17.56
CA SER A 496 -11.66 -10.92 17.94
C SER A 496 -12.02 -9.45 18.11
N ASP A 497 -13.10 -8.98 17.46
CA ASP A 497 -13.54 -7.59 17.53
C ASP A 497 -13.73 -7.10 19.00
N SER A 498 -13.61 -7.98 19.99
CA SER A 498 -13.56 -7.72 21.43
C SER A 498 -12.20 -7.31 22.02
N ASP A 499 -11.07 -7.43 21.30
CA ASP A 499 -9.73 -7.05 21.79
C ASP A 499 -9.05 -6.01 20.89
N ILE A 500 -9.81 -5.06 20.37
CA ILE A 500 -9.19 -3.76 20.09
C ILE A 500 -8.62 -3.30 21.45
N ASN A 501 -7.31 -3.05 21.54
CA ASN A 501 -6.64 -2.43 22.70
C ASN A 501 -7.09 -0.96 22.93
N VAL A 502 -8.37 -0.67 22.63
CA VAL A 502 -9.18 0.42 23.15
C VAL A 502 -9.51 0.20 24.63
N LYS A 503 -9.26 -1.00 25.19
CA LYS A 503 -9.32 -1.23 26.64
C LYS A 503 -8.50 -0.14 27.37
N PRO A 504 -9.12 0.65 28.28
CA PRO A 504 -8.46 1.77 28.96
C PRO A 504 -7.18 1.37 29.73
N GLU A 505 -7.09 0.11 30.16
CA GLU A 505 -6.10 -0.37 31.12
C GLU A 505 -4.67 -0.49 30.57
N ASN A 506 -4.44 -0.41 29.26
CA ASN A 506 -3.09 -0.47 28.68
C ASN A 506 -2.81 0.75 27.79
N ASN A 507 -2.35 1.84 28.40
CA ASN A 507 -1.75 2.97 27.68
C ASN A 507 -0.29 2.63 27.30
N LYS A 508 -0.08 1.65 26.42
CA LYS A 508 1.26 1.25 25.94
C LYS A 508 1.60 1.94 24.64
N ILE A 509 2.79 2.51 24.56
CA ILE A 509 3.31 3.14 23.33
C ILE A 509 3.50 2.05 22.26
N PRO A 510 2.89 2.17 21.07
CA PRO A 510 3.23 1.31 19.95
C PRO A 510 4.67 1.57 19.49
N GLU A 511 5.34 0.57 18.91
CA GLU A 511 6.68 0.74 18.32
C GLU A 511 6.61 1.44 16.95
N SER A 512 5.50 1.26 16.23
CA SER A 512 5.28 1.80 14.89
C SER A 512 3.81 2.10 14.61
N ASP A 513 3.58 2.96 13.62
CA ASP A 513 2.25 3.32 13.13
C ASP A 513 1.55 2.21 12.34
N THR A 514 2.27 1.17 11.92
CA THR A 514 1.70 -0.06 11.35
C THR A 514 2.03 -1.27 12.19
N ILE A 515 1.08 -2.20 12.32
CA ILE A 515 1.30 -3.47 13.04
C ILE A 515 1.95 -4.47 12.11
N GLU A 516 3.22 -4.71 12.33
CA GLU A 516 3.97 -5.71 11.59
C GLU A 516 4.01 -7.02 12.38
N THR A 517 3.40 -8.06 11.85
CA THR A 517 3.42 -9.40 12.47
C THR A 517 4.42 -10.31 11.74
N PRO A 518 5.50 -10.78 12.40
CA PRO A 518 6.41 -11.73 11.79
C PRO A 518 5.66 -12.99 11.34
N ASN A 519 5.97 -13.47 10.14
CA ASN A 519 5.45 -14.73 9.61
C ASN A 519 6.55 -15.45 8.82
N PRO A 520 7.33 -16.33 9.49
CA PRO A 520 8.42 -17.04 8.83
C PRO A 520 7.93 -17.99 7.73
N SER A 521 6.74 -18.58 7.89
CA SER A 521 6.14 -19.45 6.87
C SER A 521 5.82 -18.68 5.59
N CYS A 522 5.29 -17.45 5.71
CA CYS A 522 5.02 -16.58 4.57
C CYS A 522 6.33 -16.15 3.88
N THR A 523 7.38 -15.85 4.64
CA THR A 523 8.72 -15.55 4.09
C THR A 523 9.29 -16.73 3.31
N ALA A 524 9.15 -17.96 3.84
CA ALA A 524 9.56 -19.17 3.13
C ALA A 524 8.77 -19.38 1.84
N ILE A 525 7.45 -19.18 1.85
CA ILE A 525 6.62 -19.28 0.64
C ILE A 525 7.01 -18.22 -0.39
N ALA A 526 7.28 -16.99 0.02
CA ALA A 526 7.76 -15.93 -0.87
C ALA A 526 9.08 -16.31 -1.54
N ALA A 527 10.03 -16.88 -0.80
CA ALA A 527 11.28 -17.39 -1.35
C ALA A 527 11.08 -18.54 -2.34
N LEU A 528 10.17 -19.48 -2.04
CA LEU A 528 9.85 -20.59 -2.94
C LEU A 528 9.15 -20.11 -4.21
N LEU A 529 8.16 -19.21 -4.10
CA LEU A 529 7.49 -18.61 -5.25
C LEU A 529 8.49 -17.86 -6.14
N HIS A 530 9.38 -17.07 -5.54
CA HIS A 530 10.43 -16.32 -6.25
C HIS A 530 11.33 -17.28 -7.04
N TYR A 531 11.82 -18.33 -6.38
CA TYR A 531 12.66 -19.36 -7.00
C TYR A 531 11.94 -20.08 -8.15
N PHE A 532 10.77 -20.69 -7.91
CA PHE A 532 10.09 -21.51 -8.93
C PHE A 532 9.57 -20.68 -10.10
N LEU A 533 9.24 -19.40 -9.88
CA LEU A 533 8.87 -18.52 -10.98
C LEU A 533 10.08 -18.16 -11.85
N LEU A 534 11.23 -17.81 -11.25
CA LEU A 534 12.48 -17.60 -11.98
C LEU A 534 12.91 -18.86 -12.74
N VAL A 535 12.84 -20.03 -12.10
CA VAL A 535 13.08 -21.33 -12.75
C VAL A 535 12.16 -21.53 -13.96
N THR A 536 10.89 -21.16 -13.85
CA THR A 536 9.94 -21.25 -14.98
C THR A 536 10.38 -20.35 -16.13
N PHE A 537 10.84 -19.12 -15.85
CA PHE A 537 11.38 -18.23 -16.88
C PHE A 537 12.70 -18.72 -17.49
N THR A 538 13.64 -19.23 -16.69
CA THR A 538 14.89 -19.78 -17.22
C THR A 538 14.63 -20.99 -18.11
N TRP A 539 13.68 -21.87 -17.73
CA TRP A 539 13.26 -22.98 -18.60
C TRP A 539 12.49 -22.53 -19.84
N ASN A 540 11.70 -21.46 -19.78
CA ASN A 540 11.11 -20.84 -20.98
C ASN A 540 12.22 -20.37 -21.94
N GLY A 541 13.26 -19.72 -21.41
CA GLY A 541 14.44 -19.31 -22.19
C GLY A 541 15.19 -20.49 -22.80
N LEU A 542 15.51 -21.51 -22.00
CA LEU A 542 16.18 -22.72 -22.47
C LEU A 542 15.36 -23.49 -23.50
N SER A 543 14.03 -23.51 -23.36
CA SER A 543 13.09 -24.03 -24.35
C SER A 543 13.17 -23.25 -25.67
N ALA A 544 13.20 -21.92 -25.61
CA ALA A 544 13.34 -21.07 -26.79
C ALA A 544 14.67 -21.29 -27.51
N THR A 545 15.78 -21.30 -26.78
CA THR A 545 17.11 -21.58 -27.30
C THR A 545 17.20 -22.99 -27.89
N GLN A 546 16.67 -24.02 -27.23
CA GLN A 546 16.66 -25.39 -27.73
C GLN A 546 15.86 -25.48 -29.05
N LEU A 547 14.68 -24.87 -29.11
CA LEU A 547 13.84 -24.89 -30.31
C LEU A 547 14.51 -24.13 -31.47
N TYR A 548 15.15 -23.00 -31.19
CA TYR A 548 15.95 -22.25 -32.17
C TYR A 548 17.05 -23.12 -32.80
N PHE A 549 17.86 -23.81 -31.99
CA PHE A 549 18.93 -24.68 -32.51
C PHE A 549 18.39 -25.88 -33.29
N LEU A 550 17.27 -26.47 -32.86
CA LEU A 550 16.64 -27.60 -33.55
C LEU A 550 16.06 -27.21 -34.92
N LEU A 551 15.39 -26.06 -35.02
CA LEU A 551 14.71 -25.64 -36.26
C LEU A 551 15.62 -24.93 -37.25
N ILE A 552 16.47 -24.01 -36.77
CA ILE A 552 17.22 -23.10 -37.64
C ILE A 552 18.61 -23.63 -37.94
N ARG A 553 19.32 -24.12 -36.92
CA ARG A 553 20.68 -24.64 -37.09
C ARG A 553 20.69 -26.12 -37.50
N THR A 554 19.51 -26.71 -37.73
CA THR A 554 19.29 -28.13 -38.11
C THR A 554 20.12 -29.12 -37.27
N MET A 555 20.35 -28.79 -36.00
CA MET A 555 21.19 -29.57 -35.09
C MET A 555 20.51 -30.89 -34.70
N LYS A 556 21.31 -31.96 -34.52
CA LYS A 556 20.87 -33.17 -33.82
C LYS A 556 20.41 -32.78 -32.39
N PRO A 557 19.47 -33.54 -31.77
CA PRO A 557 19.14 -33.31 -30.37
C PRO A 557 20.41 -33.25 -29.51
N LEU A 558 20.43 -32.30 -28.59
CA LEU A 558 21.59 -31.98 -27.76
C LEU A 558 22.16 -33.25 -27.10
N PRO A 559 23.49 -33.43 -27.09
CA PRO A 559 24.13 -34.62 -26.50
C PRO A 559 23.85 -34.70 -24.99
N ARG A 560 23.93 -35.91 -24.43
CA ARG A 560 23.57 -36.18 -23.02
C ARG A 560 24.30 -35.27 -22.01
N HIS A 561 25.58 -35.00 -22.21
CA HIS A 561 26.34 -34.10 -21.32
C HIS A 561 25.80 -32.67 -21.30
N PHE A 562 25.26 -32.19 -22.42
CA PHE A 562 24.68 -30.85 -22.48
C PHE A 562 23.34 -30.74 -21.73
N ILE A 563 22.64 -31.86 -21.52
CA ILE A 563 21.44 -31.90 -20.67
C ILE A 563 21.80 -31.57 -19.22
N ILE A 564 22.93 -32.09 -18.73
CA ILE A 564 23.42 -31.80 -17.38
C ILE A 564 23.74 -30.30 -17.26
N PHE A 565 24.49 -29.75 -18.22
CA PHE A 565 24.82 -28.33 -18.26
C PHE A 565 23.57 -27.43 -18.28
N ILE A 566 22.61 -27.69 -19.17
CA ILE A 566 21.33 -26.97 -19.21
C ILE A 566 20.59 -27.07 -17.87
N SER A 567 20.65 -28.22 -17.20
CA SER A 567 19.96 -28.41 -15.92
C SER A 567 20.61 -27.59 -14.80
N LEU A 568 21.95 -27.50 -14.79
CA LEU A 568 22.68 -26.62 -13.87
C LEU A 568 22.32 -25.15 -14.10
N VAL A 569 22.17 -24.72 -15.35
CA VAL A 569 21.74 -23.34 -15.67
C VAL A 569 20.27 -23.12 -15.26
N GLY A 570 19.37 -24.01 -15.66
CA GLY A 570 17.92 -23.86 -15.46
C GLY A 570 17.51 -23.83 -13.99
N TRP A 571 18.14 -24.65 -13.14
CA TRP A 571 17.85 -24.69 -11.70
C TRP A 571 18.84 -23.84 -10.87
N GLY A 572 20.11 -23.78 -11.26
CA GLY A 572 21.17 -23.14 -10.47
C GLY A 572 21.19 -21.61 -10.55
N VAL A 573 20.99 -21.01 -11.73
CA VAL A 573 20.99 -19.54 -11.85
C VAL A 573 19.88 -18.90 -10.99
N PRO A 574 18.63 -19.38 -11.02
CA PRO A 574 17.59 -18.91 -10.09
C PRO A 574 17.95 -19.08 -8.61
N ALA A 575 18.57 -20.20 -8.23
CA ALA A 575 18.96 -20.44 -6.84
C ALA A 575 20.02 -19.42 -6.36
N ILE A 576 20.98 -19.09 -7.20
CA ILE A 576 22.00 -18.07 -6.92
C ILE A 576 21.35 -16.70 -6.76
N ILE A 577 20.47 -16.30 -7.68
CA ILE A 577 19.78 -15.00 -7.61
C ILE A 577 19.00 -14.87 -6.30
N VAL A 578 18.19 -15.88 -5.95
CA VAL A 578 17.41 -15.88 -4.71
C VAL A 578 18.32 -15.85 -3.47
N GLY A 579 19.37 -16.67 -3.44
CA GLY A 579 20.32 -16.71 -2.32
C GLY A 579 21.04 -15.39 -2.10
N VAL A 580 21.55 -14.76 -3.17
CA VAL A 580 22.19 -13.43 -3.11
C VAL A 580 21.19 -12.36 -2.67
N THR A 581 19.94 -12.43 -3.13
CA THR A 581 18.90 -11.46 -2.76
C THR A 581 18.59 -11.51 -1.27
N ILE A 582 18.36 -12.72 -0.73
CA ILE A 582 18.10 -12.91 0.71
C ILE A 582 19.32 -12.48 1.54
N GLY A 583 20.53 -12.89 1.13
CA GLY A 583 21.77 -12.52 1.84
C GLY A 583 22.05 -11.01 1.82
N SER A 584 21.79 -10.34 0.69
CA SER A 584 21.94 -8.90 0.54
C SER A 584 20.97 -8.14 1.43
N ILE A 585 19.69 -8.50 1.42
CA ILE A 585 18.68 -7.84 2.25
C ILE A 585 18.96 -8.05 3.73
N TYR A 586 19.28 -9.28 4.14
CA TYR A 586 19.67 -9.55 5.52
C TYR A 586 20.86 -8.69 5.98
N ALA A 587 21.88 -8.52 5.13
CA ALA A 587 23.02 -7.66 5.44
C ALA A 587 22.67 -6.16 5.47
N LEU A 588 21.80 -5.69 4.57
CA LEU A 588 21.36 -4.29 4.45
C LEU A 588 20.40 -3.86 5.56
N SER A 589 19.53 -4.76 6.03
CA SER A 589 18.58 -4.46 7.11
C SER A 589 19.28 -4.25 8.47
N GLY A 590 20.54 -4.65 8.61
CA GLY A 590 21.34 -4.44 9.82
C GLY A 590 20.69 -5.09 11.05
N ASN A 591 20.53 -4.32 12.14
CA ASN A 591 19.90 -4.78 13.38
C ASN A 591 18.36 -4.62 13.41
N LYS A 592 17.70 -4.27 12.29
CA LYS A 592 16.24 -4.20 12.27
C LYS A 592 15.65 -5.61 12.51
N ARG A 593 14.73 -5.73 13.47
CA ARG A 593 14.10 -7.00 13.86
C ARG A 593 13.18 -7.65 12.81
N TYR A 594 13.03 -7.04 11.64
CA TYR A 594 11.99 -7.34 10.65
C TYR A 594 12.49 -7.28 9.18
N TRP A 595 13.74 -7.71 8.93
CA TRP A 595 14.33 -7.79 7.57
C TRP A 595 13.47 -8.59 6.58
N GLU A 596 12.61 -9.49 7.08
CA GLU A 596 11.70 -10.27 6.25
C GLU A 596 10.75 -9.39 5.44
N LEU A 597 10.34 -8.22 5.96
CA LEU A 597 9.47 -7.28 5.27
C LEU A 597 10.20 -6.40 4.23
N ASP A 598 11.52 -6.30 4.35
CA ASP A 598 12.35 -5.72 3.29
C ASP A 598 12.48 -6.70 2.10
N TYR A 599 12.37 -8.02 2.34
CA TYR A 599 12.35 -9.05 1.31
C TYR A 599 10.96 -9.29 0.70
N ARG A 600 9.93 -9.39 1.54
CA ARG A 600 8.55 -9.73 1.13
C ARG A 600 7.53 -8.69 1.58
N GLN A 601 6.40 -8.65 0.89
CA GLN A 601 5.24 -7.86 1.31
C GLN A 601 4.61 -8.43 2.58
N GLU A 602 3.95 -7.56 3.34
CA GLU A 602 3.15 -7.98 4.49
C GLU A 602 1.84 -8.66 4.06
N GLU A 603 1.24 -8.18 2.98
CA GLU A 603 -0.09 -8.56 2.48
C GLU A 603 -0.18 -9.98 1.96
N ILE A 604 0.80 -10.32 1.13
CA ILE A 604 0.91 -11.53 0.36
C ILE A 604 2.34 -12.03 0.49
N CYS A 605 2.50 -13.34 0.39
CA CYS A 605 3.79 -13.99 0.47
C CYS A 605 4.54 -13.84 -0.87
N TRP A 606 4.83 -12.60 -1.26
CA TRP A 606 5.53 -12.23 -2.49
C TRP A 606 6.54 -11.09 -2.24
N LEU A 607 7.42 -10.82 -3.20
CA LEU A 607 8.54 -9.87 -3.06
C LEU A 607 8.11 -8.43 -2.81
N ALA A 608 8.86 -7.70 -1.98
CA ALA A 608 8.62 -6.30 -1.68
C ALA A 608 8.78 -5.38 -2.91
N VAL A 609 7.83 -4.45 -3.06
CA VAL A 609 7.77 -3.42 -4.12
C VAL A 609 8.62 -2.21 -3.68
N PRO A 610 9.21 -1.42 -4.61
CA PRO A 610 9.92 -0.19 -4.23
C PRO A 610 9.04 0.74 -3.39
N LYS A 611 9.59 1.25 -2.29
CA LYS A 611 9.05 2.41 -1.56
C LYS A 611 9.76 3.68 -2.07
N ASP A 612 9.09 4.82 -2.00
CA ASP A 612 9.45 6.09 -2.66
C ASP A 612 10.96 6.36 -2.75
N ASN A 613 11.43 6.57 -3.99
CA ASN A 613 12.81 6.87 -4.41
C ASN A 613 13.92 5.86 -4.05
N ASP A 614 13.68 4.84 -3.23
CA ASP A 614 14.68 3.81 -2.89
C ASP A 614 14.59 2.59 -3.80
N TYR A 615 14.78 2.81 -5.11
CA TYR A 615 14.79 1.74 -6.12
C TYR A 615 15.93 0.73 -5.89
N ALA A 616 17.00 1.12 -5.20
CA ALA A 616 18.17 0.29 -4.95
C ALA A 616 17.85 -0.88 -4.00
N ARG A 617 16.95 -0.68 -3.03
CA ARG A 617 16.58 -1.72 -2.06
C ARG A 617 15.45 -2.66 -2.51
N SER A 618 14.84 -2.45 -3.67
CA SER A 618 13.69 -3.29 -4.08
C SER A 618 14.12 -4.67 -4.60
N PRO A 619 13.80 -5.77 -3.87
CA PRO A 619 14.06 -7.12 -4.38
C PRO A 619 13.26 -7.41 -5.64
N LEU A 620 11.98 -7.00 -5.71
CA LEU A 620 11.15 -7.23 -6.89
C LEU A 620 11.80 -6.68 -8.18
N LEU A 621 12.41 -5.49 -8.12
CA LEU A 621 13.08 -4.91 -9.29
C LEU A 621 14.38 -5.65 -9.64
N TRP A 622 15.32 -5.75 -8.71
CA TRP A 622 16.67 -6.25 -8.99
C TRP A 622 16.74 -7.76 -9.16
N SER A 623 16.03 -8.52 -8.33
CA SER A 623 16.13 -9.98 -8.34
C SER A 623 15.14 -10.64 -9.30
N PHE A 624 14.05 -9.96 -9.65
CA PHE A 624 12.99 -10.57 -10.45
C PHE A 624 12.76 -9.86 -11.78
N ILE A 625 12.35 -8.58 -11.78
CA ILE A 625 11.98 -7.87 -13.01
C ILE A 625 13.16 -7.75 -13.98
N ILE A 626 14.36 -7.39 -13.52
CA ILE A 626 15.53 -7.27 -14.40
C ILE A 626 15.89 -8.61 -15.08
N PRO A 627 16.12 -9.72 -14.35
CA PRO A 627 16.39 -11.02 -14.99
C PRO A 627 15.28 -11.49 -15.93
N VAL A 628 14.01 -11.31 -15.54
CA VAL A 628 12.86 -11.68 -16.37
C VAL A 628 12.78 -10.84 -17.64
N THR A 629 13.11 -9.54 -17.57
CA THR A 629 13.16 -8.64 -18.73
C THR A 629 14.17 -9.14 -19.76
N ILE A 630 15.39 -9.48 -19.33
CA ILE A 630 16.46 -9.99 -20.20
C ILE A 630 16.03 -11.29 -20.90
N ILE A 631 15.43 -12.21 -20.15
CA ILE A 631 14.90 -13.47 -20.69
C ILE A 631 13.78 -13.21 -21.70
N LEU A 632 12.82 -12.33 -21.37
CA LEU A 632 11.69 -12.03 -22.24
C LEU A 632 12.12 -11.37 -23.53
N ILE A 633 13.04 -10.40 -23.51
CA ILE A 633 13.60 -9.78 -24.72
C ILE A 633 14.20 -10.85 -25.63
N THR A 634 15.04 -11.73 -25.08
CA THR A 634 15.66 -12.82 -25.83
C THR A 634 14.61 -13.77 -26.41
N ASN A 635 13.61 -14.16 -25.62
CA ASN A 635 12.54 -15.06 -26.05
C ASN A 635 11.67 -14.45 -27.15
N ILE A 636 11.38 -13.15 -27.09
CA ILE A 636 10.62 -12.42 -28.10
C ILE A 636 11.43 -12.35 -29.40
N THR A 637 12.72 -12.01 -29.34
CA THR A 637 13.59 -12.01 -30.52
C THR A 637 13.61 -13.37 -31.20
N ILE A 638 13.80 -14.46 -30.43
CA ILE A 638 13.77 -15.82 -30.95
C ILE A 638 12.38 -16.17 -31.52
N PHE A 639 11.31 -15.78 -30.83
CA PHE A 639 9.93 -15.99 -31.28
C PHE A 639 9.66 -15.31 -32.62
N VAL A 640 10.08 -14.05 -32.79
CA VAL A 640 9.93 -13.29 -34.04
C VAL A 640 10.73 -13.98 -35.15
N ILE A 641 11.99 -14.35 -34.92
CA ILE A 641 12.81 -15.05 -35.92
C ILE A 641 12.15 -16.36 -36.37
N ILE A 642 11.67 -17.19 -35.42
CA ILE A 642 10.99 -18.45 -35.73
C ILE A 642 9.68 -18.18 -36.48
N THR A 643 8.89 -17.20 -36.03
CA THR A 643 7.59 -16.85 -36.61
C THR A 643 7.76 -16.35 -38.05
N VAL A 644 8.69 -15.43 -38.30
CA VAL A 644 9.03 -14.96 -39.65
C VAL A 644 9.45 -16.16 -40.51
N LYS A 645 10.38 -17.00 -40.06
CA LYS A 645 10.83 -18.17 -40.84
C LYS A 645 9.73 -19.19 -41.11
N VAL A 646 8.82 -19.44 -40.16
CA VAL A 646 7.72 -20.42 -40.31
C VAL A 646 6.59 -19.86 -41.18
N LEU A 647 6.24 -18.57 -41.00
CA LEU A 647 5.15 -17.93 -41.74
C LEU A 647 5.59 -17.55 -43.16
N TRP A 648 6.77 -16.96 -43.33
CA TRP A 648 7.32 -16.52 -44.63
C TRP A 648 7.93 -17.65 -45.45
N LYS A 649 7.97 -18.90 -44.95
CA LYS A 649 8.32 -20.04 -45.81
C LYS A 649 7.28 -20.17 -46.92
N ASN A 650 7.61 -19.60 -48.07
CA ASN A 650 6.82 -19.69 -49.28
C ASN A 650 6.93 -21.14 -49.78
N ASN A 651 5.84 -21.89 -49.70
CA ASN A 651 5.80 -23.26 -50.21
C ASN A 651 5.73 -23.20 -51.75
N GLN A 652 6.82 -22.82 -52.42
CA GLN A 652 6.86 -22.79 -53.88
C GLN A 652 6.83 -24.20 -54.48
N ASN A 653 7.22 -25.24 -53.72
CA ASN A 653 7.30 -26.63 -54.23
C ASN A 653 6.19 -27.57 -53.72
N LEU A 654 5.04 -27.08 -53.23
CA LEU A 654 3.91 -27.95 -52.86
C LEU A 654 2.70 -27.68 -53.74
N THR A 655 2.24 -28.72 -54.44
CA THR A 655 0.96 -28.74 -55.14
C THR A 655 -0.19 -28.40 -54.18
N SER A 656 -1.23 -27.75 -54.72
CA SER A 656 -2.43 -27.23 -54.01
C SER A 656 -2.96 -28.15 -52.89
N THR A 657 -2.92 -29.46 -53.09
CA THR A 657 -3.46 -30.47 -52.15
C THR A 657 -2.62 -30.71 -50.89
N LYS A 658 -1.38 -30.22 -50.80
CA LYS A 658 -0.52 -30.34 -49.60
C LYS A 658 -0.25 -29.00 -48.89
N LYS A 659 -0.92 -27.92 -49.27
CA LYS A 659 -0.77 -26.62 -48.59
C LYS A 659 -1.23 -26.77 -47.13
N VAL A 660 -0.29 -26.67 -46.19
CA VAL A 660 -0.61 -26.66 -44.76
C VAL A 660 -1.57 -25.50 -44.50
N SER A 661 -2.77 -25.80 -43.99
CA SER A 661 -3.79 -24.79 -43.68
C SER A 661 -3.18 -23.65 -42.85
N SER A 662 -3.53 -22.40 -43.20
CA SER A 662 -3.11 -21.20 -42.47
C SER A 662 -3.40 -21.33 -40.96
N LEU A 663 -4.55 -21.91 -40.62
CA LEU A 663 -4.97 -22.18 -39.25
C LEU A 663 -3.98 -23.08 -38.49
N LYS A 664 -3.41 -24.09 -39.16
CA LYS A 664 -2.39 -24.97 -38.55
C LYS A 664 -1.08 -24.23 -38.27
N LYS A 665 -0.72 -23.25 -39.11
CA LYS A 665 0.43 -22.35 -38.87
C LYS A 665 0.16 -21.47 -37.66
N VAL A 666 -0.99 -20.80 -37.59
CA VAL A 666 -1.38 -19.95 -36.45
C VAL A 666 -1.34 -20.71 -35.12
N PHE A 667 -1.97 -21.89 -35.05
CA PHE A 667 -1.92 -22.70 -33.83
C PHE A 667 -0.51 -23.21 -33.48
N SER A 668 0.37 -23.39 -34.47
CA SER A 668 1.77 -23.73 -34.21
C SER A 668 2.52 -22.55 -33.59
N THR A 669 2.31 -21.34 -34.10
CA THR A 669 2.88 -20.10 -33.57
C THR A 669 2.36 -19.82 -32.17
N LEU A 670 1.05 -19.97 -31.92
CA LEU A 670 0.45 -19.82 -30.60
C LEU A 670 1.06 -20.80 -29.58
N SER A 671 1.24 -22.06 -29.96
CA SER A 671 1.91 -23.07 -29.12
C SER A 671 3.29 -22.58 -28.66
N ILE A 672 4.09 -22.03 -29.58
CA ILE A 672 5.43 -21.53 -29.28
C ILE A 672 5.36 -20.31 -28.35
N ALA A 673 4.47 -19.35 -28.62
CA ALA A 673 4.32 -18.14 -27.81
C ALA A 673 4.00 -18.45 -26.33
N VAL A 674 3.12 -19.43 -26.09
CA VAL A 674 2.72 -19.86 -24.75
C VAL A 674 3.91 -20.48 -24.00
N VAL A 675 4.66 -21.37 -24.63
CA VAL A 675 5.83 -22.02 -24.01
C VAL A 675 7.02 -21.07 -23.83
N PHE A 676 7.13 -20.03 -24.64
CA PHE A 676 8.17 -19.02 -24.47
C PHE A 676 7.82 -17.98 -23.39
N GLY A 677 6.59 -18.01 -22.87
CA GLY A 677 6.12 -17.05 -21.86
C GLY A 677 5.90 -15.65 -22.42
N VAL A 678 5.60 -15.49 -23.71
CA VAL A 678 5.39 -14.17 -24.33
C VAL A 678 4.21 -13.41 -23.67
N THR A 679 3.23 -14.13 -23.13
CA THR A 679 2.08 -13.58 -22.39
C THR A 679 2.46 -12.77 -21.15
N TRP A 680 3.69 -12.93 -20.64
CA TRP A 680 4.16 -12.19 -19.47
C TRP A 680 4.48 -10.72 -19.77
N ILE A 681 4.62 -10.32 -21.04
CA ILE A 681 4.78 -8.90 -21.42
C ILE A 681 3.59 -8.06 -20.94
N LEU A 682 2.41 -8.67 -20.85
CA LEU A 682 1.20 -8.02 -20.33
C LEU A 682 1.35 -7.53 -18.89
N ALA A 683 2.30 -8.07 -18.10
CA ALA A 683 2.59 -7.57 -16.76
C ALA A 683 3.14 -6.14 -16.77
N TYR A 684 3.97 -5.77 -17.77
CA TYR A 684 4.51 -4.41 -17.88
C TYR A 684 3.42 -3.39 -18.20
N ALA A 685 2.36 -3.80 -18.91
CA ALA A 685 1.20 -2.94 -19.16
C ALA A 685 0.40 -2.63 -17.87
N MET A 686 0.57 -3.42 -16.80
CA MET A 686 -0.01 -3.09 -15.50
C MET A 686 0.76 -2.01 -14.73
N LEU A 687 2.01 -1.72 -15.12
CA LEU A 687 2.82 -0.68 -14.48
C LEU A 687 2.45 0.74 -14.97
N ILE A 688 1.47 0.86 -15.88
CA ILE A 688 0.98 2.14 -16.37
C ILE A 688 0.19 2.85 -15.25
N SER A 689 0.45 4.14 -15.04
CA SER A 689 -0.12 4.95 -13.95
C SER A 689 -1.64 5.13 -13.99
N ASN A 690 -2.31 4.77 -15.09
CA ASN A 690 -3.76 4.90 -15.22
C ASN A 690 -4.49 3.68 -14.63
N ASP A 691 -5.32 3.93 -13.62
CA ASP A 691 -6.05 2.90 -12.86
C ASP A 691 -6.96 2.03 -13.73
N ASP A 692 -7.73 2.61 -14.66
CA ASP A 692 -8.66 1.87 -15.51
C ASP A 692 -7.90 0.94 -16.47
N ILE A 693 -6.82 1.46 -17.06
CA ILE A 693 -5.95 0.69 -17.96
C ILE A 693 -5.29 -0.45 -17.19
N ARG A 694 -4.76 -0.18 -16.00
CA ARG A 694 -4.15 -1.19 -15.13
C ARG A 694 -5.13 -2.32 -14.79
N ILE A 695 -6.38 -2.00 -14.45
CA ILE A 695 -7.42 -2.99 -14.14
C ILE A 695 -7.69 -3.89 -15.35
N VAL A 696 -7.90 -3.31 -16.54
CA VAL A 696 -8.16 -4.07 -17.76
C VAL A 696 -7.01 -5.03 -18.08
N PHE A 697 -5.76 -4.55 -18.07
CA PHE A 697 -4.60 -5.41 -18.33
C PHE A 697 -4.38 -6.47 -17.24
N SER A 698 -4.78 -6.21 -16.00
CA SER A 698 -4.75 -7.19 -14.90
C SER A 698 -5.63 -8.40 -15.20
N TYR A 699 -6.86 -8.20 -15.71
CA TYR A 699 -7.74 -9.30 -16.13
C TYR A 699 -7.16 -10.09 -17.31
N ILE A 700 -6.66 -9.39 -18.33
CA ILE A 700 -6.10 -10.01 -19.53
C ILE A 700 -4.89 -10.88 -19.16
N PHE A 701 -3.94 -10.34 -18.40
CA PHE A 701 -2.79 -11.08 -17.91
C PHE A 701 -3.18 -12.27 -17.04
N CYS A 702 -4.12 -12.08 -16.11
CA CYS A 702 -4.60 -13.15 -15.25
C CYS A 702 -5.16 -14.29 -16.09
N LEU A 703 -6.02 -14.00 -17.06
CA LEU A 703 -6.59 -14.99 -17.96
C LEU A 703 -5.51 -15.79 -18.71
N PHE A 704 -4.53 -15.12 -19.31
CA PHE A 704 -3.50 -15.79 -20.11
C PHE A 704 -2.48 -16.56 -19.26
N ASN A 705 -2.00 -15.99 -18.15
CA ASN A 705 -0.90 -16.59 -17.38
C ASN A 705 -1.39 -17.65 -16.39
N THR A 706 -2.55 -17.45 -15.75
CA THR A 706 -3.10 -18.48 -14.84
C THR A 706 -3.56 -19.73 -15.61
N THR A 707 -3.96 -19.59 -16.88
CA THR A 707 -4.31 -20.73 -17.75
C THR A 707 -3.15 -21.23 -18.62
N GLN A 708 -1.93 -20.69 -18.49
CA GLN A 708 -0.80 -21.05 -19.37
C GLN A 708 -0.51 -22.57 -19.33
N GLY A 709 -0.66 -23.25 -18.19
CA GLY A 709 -0.46 -24.69 -18.11
C GLY A 709 -1.53 -25.50 -18.85
N LEU A 710 -2.79 -25.02 -18.83
CA LEU A 710 -3.87 -25.58 -19.64
C LEU A 710 -3.59 -25.36 -21.13
N GLN A 711 -3.09 -24.18 -21.51
CA GLN A 711 -2.71 -23.88 -22.89
C GLN A 711 -1.58 -24.81 -23.36
N ILE A 712 -0.57 -25.07 -22.54
CA ILE A 712 0.50 -26.05 -22.83
C ILE A 712 -0.10 -27.45 -23.02
N PHE A 713 -0.99 -27.89 -22.14
CA PHE A 713 -1.65 -29.18 -22.28
C PHE A 713 -2.39 -29.32 -23.62
N ILE A 714 -3.24 -28.34 -23.96
CA ILE A 714 -4.00 -28.37 -25.21
C ILE A 714 -3.06 -28.33 -26.42
N LEU A 715 -2.11 -27.38 -26.45
CA LEU A 715 -1.32 -27.09 -27.64
C LEU A 715 -0.16 -28.07 -27.86
N TYR A 716 0.50 -28.55 -26.79
CA TYR A 716 1.65 -29.46 -26.87
C TYR A 716 1.34 -30.93 -26.59
N THR A 717 0.26 -31.24 -25.85
CA THR A 717 -0.09 -32.62 -25.50
C THR A 717 -1.25 -33.12 -26.35
N VAL A 718 -2.43 -32.51 -26.24
CA VAL A 718 -3.67 -32.99 -26.88
C VAL A 718 -3.56 -33.01 -28.41
N ARG A 719 -2.87 -32.04 -29.02
CA ARG A 719 -2.66 -31.98 -30.48
C ARG A 719 -1.72 -33.04 -31.04
N THR A 720 -1.02 -33.80 -30.20
CA THR A 720 -0.08 -34.81 -30.69
C THR A 720 -0.83 -36.04 -31.19
N LYS A 721 -0.46 -36.56 -32.37
CA LYS A 721 -1.08 -37.77 -32.95
C LYS A 721 -1.07 -38.96 -31.99
N VAL A 722 -0.02 -39.07 -31.18
CA VAL A 722 0.13 -40.11 -30.15
C VAL A 722 -0.97 -39.98 -29.10
N PHE A 723 -1.19 -38.78 -28.56
CA PHE A 723 -2.25 -38.55 -27.59
C PHE A 723 -3.62 -38.79 -28.20
N GLN A 724 -3.90 -38.26 -29.40
CA GLN A 724 -5.18 -38.45 -30.08
C GLN A 724 -5.49 -39.93 -30.34
N SER A 725 -4.49 -40.69 -30.78
CA SER A 725 -4.62 -42.13 -30.99
C SER A 725 -4.97 -42.85 -29.68
N GLU A 726 -4.24 -42.56 -28.60
CA GLU A 726 -4.47 -43.25 -27.32
C GLU A 726 -5.79 -42.83 -26.66
N ALA A 727 -6.11 -41.53 -26.68
CA ALA A 727 -7.39 -41.00 -26.23
C ALA A 727 -8.56 -41.62 -27.01
N SER A 728 -8.43 -41.80 -28.33
CA SER A 728 -9.47 -42.46 -29.14
C SER A 728 -9.66 -43.93 -28.78
N LYS A 729 -8.61 -44.65 -28.37
CA LYS A 729 -8.73 -46.04 -27.87
C LYS A 729 -9.46 -46.09 -26.54
N ILE A 730 -9.13 -45.19 -25.62
CA ILE A 730 -9.80 -45.08 -24.32
C ILE A 730 -11.27 -44.68 -24.49
N LEU A 731 -11.56 -43.73 -25.39
CA LEU A 731 -12.93 -43.33 -25.67
C LEU A 731 -13.75 -44.49 -26.26
N LYS A 732 -13.15 -45.27 -27.18
CA LYS A 732 -13.77 -46.49 -27.73
C LYS A 732 -13.96 -47.59 -26.68
N SER A 733 -13.02 -47.75 -25.74
CA SER A 733 -13.17 -48.75 -24.67
C SER A 733 -14.26 -48.35 -23.68
N LEU A 734 -14.38 -47.06 -23.35
CA LEU A 734 -15.47 -46.51 -22.54
C LEU A 734 -16.82 -46.65 -23.24
N SER A 735 -16.93 -46.30 -24.53
CA SER A 735 -18.18 -46.47 -25.29
C SER A 735 -18.60 -47.93 -25.37
N SER A 736 -17.65 -48.85 -25.64
CA SER A 736 -17.94 -50.29 -25.65
C SER A 736 -18.35 -50.86 -24.28
N SER A 737 -17.89 -50.25 -23.19
CA SER A 737 -18.29 -50.62 -21.83
C SER A 737 -19.69 -50.10 -21.50
N PHE A 738 -20.05 -48.92 -22.02
CA PHE A 738 -21.39 -48.34 -21.89
C PHE A 738 -22.42 -49.10 -22.72
N ASP A 739 -22.08 -49.55 -23.93
CA ASP A 739 -22.96 -50.42 -24.74
C ASP A 739 -23.19 -51.81 -24.11
N ARG A 740 -22.29 -52.27 -23.23
CA ARG A 740 -22.49 -53.50 -22.45
C ARG A 740 -23.43 -53.34 -21.25
N THR A 741 -23.83 -52.12 -20.89
CA THR A 741 -24.94 -51.93 -19.96
C THR A 741 -26.26 -51.97 -20.75
N LYS A 742 -27.02 -53.07 -20.59
CA LYS A 742 -28.37 -53.25 -21.15
C LYS A 742 -29.20 -51.96 -21.04
N PRO A 743 -30.01 -51.61 -22.06
CA PRO A 743 -30.82 -50.41 -22.01
C PRO A 743 -31.78 -50.47 -20.83
N MET A 744 -31.64 -49.53 -19.90
CA MET A 744 -32.57 -49.29 -18.80
C MET A 744 -33.93 -48.88 -19.40
N PRO A 745 -35.06 -49.48 -18.99
CA PRO A 745 -36.36 -49.17 -19.58
C PRO A 745 -36.75 -47.72 -19.30
N SER A 746 -37.40 -47.10 -20.28
CA SER A 746 -37.86 -45.70 -20.29
C SER A 746 -38.50 -45.28 -18.98
N ILE A 747 -37.76 -44.50 -18.18
CA ILE A 747 -38.27 -43.89 -16.95
C ILE A 747 -39.04 -42.63 -17.37
N THR A 748 -40.37 -42.70 -17.29
CA THR A 748 -41.24 -41.53 -17.45
C THR A 748 -40.86 -40.43 -16.45
N PRO A 749 -40.90 -39.14 -16.86
CA PRO A 749 -40.29 -38.02 -16.13
C PRO A 749 -40.80 -37.82 -14.70
N LEU A 750 -42.00 -38.33 -14.39
CA LEU A 750 -42.58 -38.27 -13.05
C LEU A 750 -41.77 -39.08 -12.02
N LYS A 751 -41.26 -40.27 -12.40
CA LYS A 751 -40.44 -41.11 -11.50
C LYS A 751 -39.08 -40.48 -11.20
N LEU A 752 -38.51 -39.72 -12.14
CA LEU A 752 -37.24 -39.02 -11.91
C LEU A 752 -37.39 -37.89 -10.89
N ARG A 753 -38.49 -37.12 -10.98
CA ARG A 753 -38.79 -36.06 -10.00
C ARG A 753 -39.02 -36.63 -8.60
N VAL A 754 -39.78 -37.72 -8.47
CA VAL A 754 -40.02 -38.37 -7.16
C VAL A 754 -38.73 -38.91 -6.56
N ARG A 755 -37.85 -39.52 -7.37
CA ARG A 755 -36.57 -40.05 -6.89
C ARG A 755 -35.59 -38.94 -6.48
N MET A 756 -35.56 -37.83 -7.23
CA MET A 756 -34.75 -36.67 -6.90
C MET A 756 -35.27 -35.95 -5.64
N TYR A 757 -36.59 -35.85 -5.48
CA TYR A 757 -37.22 -35.35 -4.25
C TYR A 757 -36.89 -36.23 -3.04
N ASN A 758 -36.98 -37.56 -3.16
CA ASN A 758 -36.62 -38.48 -2.08
C ASN A 758 -35.12 -38.44 -1.74
N MET A 759 -34.23 -38.27 -2.72
CA MET A 759 -32.79 -38.09 -2.47
C MET A 759 -32.47 -36.75 -1.79
N LEU A 760 -33.16 -35.67 -2.19
CA LEU A 760 -33.00 -34.36 -1.56
C LEU A 760 -33.56 -34.34 -0.13
N ARG A 761 -34.63 -35.10 0.12
CA ARG A 761 -35.22 -35.31 1.45
C ARG A 761 -34.33 -36.13 2.39
N SER A 762 -33.53 -37.07 1.89
CA SER A 762 -32.64 -37.89 2.73
C SER A 762 -31.35 -37.18 3.15
N LEU A 763 -31.10 -35.96 2.67
CA LEU A 763 -29.96 -35.13 3.09
C LEU A 763 -30.27 -34.45 4.44
N PRO A 764 -29.52 -34.75 5.52
CA PRO A 764 -29.81 -34.24 6.86
C PRO A 764 -29.89 -32.71 6.95
N SER A 765 -29.11 -32.00 6.14
CA SER A 765 -29.05 -30.53 6.10
C SER A 765 -30.27 -29.86 5.46
N LEU A 766 -31.12 -30.61 4.76
CA LEU A 766 -32.31 -30.09 4.06
C LEU A 766 -33.63 -30.48 4.74
N ASN A 767 -33.61 -31.49 5.62
CA ASN A 767 -34.82 -32.06 6.22
C ASN A 767 -35.60 -31.04 7.07
N GLU A 768 -34.91 -30.13 7.76
CA GLU A 768 -35.52 -29.06 8.56
C GLU A 768 -36.24 -27.99 7.71
N ARG A 769 -35.79 -27.75 6.47
CA ARG A 769 -36.41 -26.75 5.59
C ARG A 769 -37.72 -27.22 4.95
N PHE A 770 -37.94 -28.53 4.85
CA PHE A 770 -39.14 -29.09 4.22
C PHE A 770 -40.34 -29.19 5.17
N ARG A 771 -40.13 -29.17 6.50
CA ARG A 771 -41.23 -29.17 7.49
C ARG A 771 -42.13 -27.94 7.42
N LEU A 772 -41.63 -26.81 6.92
CA LEU A 772 -42.41 -25.57 6.78
C LEU A 772 -43.41 -25.60 5.61
N LEU A 773 -43.33 -26.61 4.73
CA LEU A 773 -44.11 -26.68 3.49
C LEU A 773 -45.22 -27.74 3.53
N GLU A 774 -45.44 -28.41 4.66
CA GLU A 774 -46.53 -29.38 4.82
C GLU A 774 -47.85 -28.64 5.09
N PRO A 775 -48.84 -28.67 4.17
CA PRO A 775 -50.16 -28.15 4.43
C PRO A 775 -50.92 -29.12 5.34
N SER A 776 -51.50 -28.60 6.42
CA SER A 776 -52.43 -29.31 7.30
C SER A 776 -53.54 -29.98 6.50
N GLY A 777 -53.77 -31.27 6.75
CA GLY A 777 -54.69 -32.12 6.01
C GLY A 777 -56.12 -31.57 5.95
N MET A 778 -56.73 -31.70 4.78
CA MET A 778 -58.18 -31.69 4.62
C MET A 778 -58.61 -33.04 4.06
N THR A 779 -59.58 -33.58 4.77
CA THR A 779 -60.16 -34.92 4.78
C THR A 779 -60.94 -35.28 3.52
N GLU A 780 -61.00 -36.58 3.31
CA GLU A 780 -61.90 -37.32 2.43
C GLU A 780 -63.34 -36.83 2.47
N GLU A 781 -64.02 -36.87 1.31
CA GLU A 781 -65.43 -37.19 1.06
C GLU A 781 -65.79 -36.58 -0.31
N THR A 782 -66.04 -37.34 -1.36
CA THR A 782 -67.31 -38.06 -1.54
C THR A 782 -67.18 -39.02 -2.73
N SER A 783 -67.50 -40.29 -2.45
CA SER A 783 -67.71 -41.38 -3.37
C SER A 783 -69.01 -41.22 -4.17
N LEU A 784 -68.96 -41.52 -5.47
CA LEU A 784 -70.11 -41.87 -6.29
C LEU A 784 -70.57 -43.30 -5.98
N SER A 785 -71.78 -43.46 -5.46
CA SER A 785 -72.78 -44.48 -5.84
C SER A 785 -74.10 -44.17 -5.15
#